data_AF-A0A182MK51-F1
#
_entry.id   AF-A0A182MK51-F1
#
_cell.length_a   1.000
_cell.length_b   1.000
_cell.length_c   1.000
_cell.angle_alpha   90.00
_cell.angle_beta   90.00
_cell.angle_gamma   90.00
#
_symmetry.space_group_name_H-M   'P 1'
#
loop_
_entity.id
_entity.type
_entity.pdbx_description
1 polymer ?
#
loop_
_entity_poly.entity_id
_entity_poly.type
_entity_poly.pdbx_seq_one_letter_code
_entity_poly.pdbx_strand_id
1 'polypeptide(L)'
;MTRRSLLWFAVLAVLAINLHNASAQLDSTIVSRRSTINSTLSSFTNNVVNKVNEYSSKFTSLRTDMSGTLRSASDTLTSFLSDKQIGDNALLASDVLSAASTTLSASVTASLTITASFSSVSTCVNTKTQASVSATFSAFSTAQSMYFSMITSSNSPYLANCRSRFSNTANDLVNQCADRVQDCLNDEGNELGRVNSILNNFMMLVRQHYQGLANHVRSCTSLGSTTSRAEVKAEINACLKGISIYVGPLYRATIAQQFQLVNAMLQLEVVASNNRVKSCINQVTLSYSAMAEAIVPGNASPDLGLDIAIDYVTMNNPNVLSSANMVGTATSDLQGAIGGYQVARLNGSTSLVVSGEALVSLVGNITVNVNEVLRNISIVASQRQTAPSCMFASMNATIDRAFVALDMAGSLIARIQTSTSSQNGGALTSWMSMIQTAMTDISTYLDTLYKEVVAVMAAGPLSASTVANNIKPATLFNLAGAISVVTTAEKGLTTTVRSIRSSFEQASNILNSYNTDMANALTSVNNTQRDYYNQVVSRISSYRSKVSWESSWGVTDIVNRLPRINPFMQDSTTRTTALQLNASITTMTTTIQTNANIFSNSLQTQMTQLFTGAEAFVQSNIKSLVPVFDASLFKLAATMSVGGAFASNCNGRYGGAITNLENNMRDGLQKCYNDFANTGYTDPFISEYNMVLREQTRSVANRIDFCLNLGSTTSTPVIKAGISKCLSETIKLSEVLLGDLAIQTKLVVAMINLESLAMVQRVEACGAILNHGLVAKAESLDALLATCQTTNQ
;
A
#
# COMPACT_ATOMS: atom_id res chain seq x y z
N MET A 1 -78.34 -15.12 67.58
CA MET A 1 -76.91 -15.25 67.15
C MET A 1 -76.03 -15.22 68.40
N THR A 2 -74.96 -16.02 68.45
CA THR A 2 -74.06 -16.08 69.63
C THR A 2 -72.76 -15.32 69.36
N ARG A 3 -72.09 -14.80 70.41
CA ARG A 3 -70.83 -14.03 70.26
C ARG A 3 -69.72 -14.79 69.50
N ARG A 4 -69.73 -16.13 69.53
CA ARG A 4 -68.78 -16.96 68.76
C ARG A 4 -68.96 -16.82 67.24
N SER A 5 -70.17 -16.72 66.70
CA SER A 5 -70.34 -16.61 65.24
C SER A 5 -69.85 -15.26 64.70
N LEU A 6 -70.12 -14.17 65.41
CA LEU A 6 -69.63 -12.83 65.05
C LEU A 6 -68.09 -12.75 65.05
N LEU A 7 -67.42 -13.39 66.01
CA LEU A 7 -65.95 -13.47 66.01
C LEU A 7 -65.39 -14.27 64.83
N TRP A 8 -66.01 -15.39 64.46
CA TRP A 8 -65.59 -16.15 63.26
C TRP A 8 -65.82 -15.36 61.96
N PHE A 9 -66.96 -14.67 61.81
CA PHE A 9 -67.19 -13.80 60.66
C PHE A 9 -66.23 -12.59 60.64
N ALA A 10 -65.89 -12.00 61.77
CA ALA A 10 -64.90 -10.93 61.86
C ALA A 10 -63.49 -11.42 61.48
N VAL A 11 -63.06 -12.59 61.95
CA VAL A 11 -61.77 -13.20 61.58
C VAL A 11 -61.74 -13.58 60.10
N LEU A 12 -62.82 -14.15 59.55
CA LEU A 12 -62.94 -14.43 58.11
C LEU A 12 -62.92 -13.14 57.27
N ALA A 13 -63.60 -12.08 57.69
CA ALA A 13 -63.57 -10.79 57.02
C ALA A 13 -62.18 -10.14 57.06
N VAL A 14 -61.51 -10.15 58.22
CA VAL A 14 -60.13 -9.63 58.36
C VAL A 14 -59.14 -10.48 57.55
N LEU A 15 -59.30 -11.81 57.48
CA LEU A 15 -58.52 -12.64 56.57
C LEU A 15 -58.80 -12.27 55.10
N ALA A 16 -60.07 -12.17 54.68
CA ALA A 16 -60.47 -11.88 53.31
C ALA A 16 -59.99 -10.50 52.83
N ILE A 17 -60.16 -9.46 53.64
CA ILE A 17 -59.69 -8.09 53.34
C ILE A 17 -58.16 -8.07 53.21
N ASN A 18 -57.44 -8.71 54.14
CA ASN A 18 -56.00 -8.81 54.04
C ASN A 18 -55.55 -9.68 52.85
N LEU A 19 -56.27 -10.76 52.52
CA LEU A 19 -56.02 -11.63 51.35
C LEU A 19 -56.09 -10.81 50.06
N HIS A 20 -57.15 -10.01 49.90
CA HIS A 20 -57.37 -9.15 48.73
C HIS A 20 -56.28 -8.07 48.57
N ASN A 21 -55.83 -7.47 49.68
CA ASN A 21 -54.74 -6.48 49.67
C ASN A 21 -53.42 -7.05 49.10
N ALA A 22 -53.07 -8.30 49.42
CA ALA A 22 -51.79 -8.88 48.97
C ALA A 22 -51.76 -9.21 47.47
N SER A 23 -52.88 -9.69 46.90
CA SER A 23 -53.00 -9.83 45.44
C SER A 23 -53.01 -8.46 44.77
N ALA A 24 -53.83 -7.52 45.26
CA ALA A 24 -53.92 -6.17 44.69
C ALA A 24 -52.56 -5.42 44.72
N GLN A 25 -51.71 -5.67 45.73
CA GLN A 25 -50.35 -5.13 45.78
C GLN A 25 -49.46 -5.69 44.65
N LEU A 26 -49.49 -7.00 44.40
CA LEU A 26 -48.73 -7.62 43.30
C LEU A 26 -49.25 -7.13 41.94
N ASP A 27 -50.57 -7.10 41.75
CA ASP A 27 -51.20 -6.63 40.51
C ASP A 27 -50.89 -5.15 40.23
N SER A 28 -50.89 -4.31 41.28
CA SER A 28 -50.48 -2.89 41.20
C SER A 28 -49.00 -2.74 40.82
N THR A 29 -48.11 -3.53 41.42
CA THR A 29 -46.68 -3.57 41.05
C THR A 29 -46.49 -4.01 39.59
N ILE A 30 -47.21 -5.04 39.14
CA ILE A 30 -47.19 -5.53 37.74
C ILE A 30 -47.65 -4.43 36.77
N VAL A 31 -48.75 -3.72 37.07
CA VAL A 31 -49.25 -2.62 36.24
C VAL A 31 -48.26 -1.45 36.19
N SER A 32 -47.73 -1.05 37.34
CA SER A 32 -46.72 0.01 37.46
C SER A 32 -45.46 -0.31 36.65
N ARG A 33 -44.89 -1.50 36.83
CA ARG A 33 -43.67 -1.92 36.14
C ARG A 33 -43.87 -2.16 34.64
N ARG A 34 -45.05 -2.64 34.20
CA ARG A 34 -45.40 -2.68 32.76
C ARG A 34 -45.42 -1.26 32.16
N SER A 35 -45.88 -0.26 32.90
CA SER A 35 -45.81 1.15 32.46
C SER A 35 -44.36 1.64 32.31
N THR A 36 -43.48 1.33 33.29
CA THR A 36 -42.04 1.65 33.21
C THR A 36 -41.38 1.02 31.98
N ILE A 37 -41.60 -0.27 31.74
CA ILE A 37 -41.04 -1.00 30.58
C ILE A 37 -41.53 -0.40 29.26
N ASN A 38 -42.81 -0.03 29.16
CA ASN A 38 -43.37 0.62 27.96
C ASN A 38 -42.74 2.00 27.70
N SER A 39 -42.41 2.76 28.76
CA SER A 39 -41.66 4.02 28.64
C SER A 39 -40.25 3.79 28.09
N THR A 40 -39.52 2.82 28.64
CA THR A 40 -38.17 2.45 28.18
C THR A 40 -38.17 1.95 26.73
N LEU A 41 -39.16 1.12 26.32
CA LEU A 41 -39.34 0.68 24.93
C LEU A 41 -39.65 1.83 23.96
N SER A 42 -40.37 2.86 24.43
CA SER A 42 -40.64 4.06 23.65
C SER A 42 -39.37 4.92 23.48
N SER A 43 -38.57 5.05 24.54
CA SER A 43 -37.26 5.73 24.50
C SER A 43 -36.28 5.02 23.56
N PHE A 44 -36.16 3.69 23.67
CA PHE A 44 -35.36 2.85 22.77
C PHE A 44 -35.79 3.02 21.30
N THR A 45 -37.10 3.02 21.04
CA THR A 45 -37.66 3.24 19.69
C THR A 45 -37.26 4.61 19.12
N ASN A 46 -37.34 5.68 19.91
CA ASN A 46 -36.92 7.01 19.48
C ASN A 46 -35.39 7.07 19.23
N ASN A 47 -34.58 6.38 20.03
CA ASN A 47 -33.13 6.28 19.79
C ASN A 47 -32.82 5.54 18.47
N VAL A 48 -33.49 4.41 18.19
CA VAL A 48 -33.36 3.70 16.90
C VAL A 48 -33.69 4.61 15.72
N VAL A 49 -34.78 5.40 15.80
CA VAL A 49 -35.16 6.36 14.75
C VAL A 49 -34.10 7.45 14.58
N ASN A 50 -33.56 8.00 15.68
CA ASN A 50 -32.47 8.99 15.62
C ASN A 50 -31.21 8.41 14.97
N LYS A 51 -30.86 7.15 15.26
CA LYS A 51 -29.71 6.46 14.64
C LYS A 51 -29.93 6.19 13.15
N VAL A 52 -31.13 5.78 12.73
CA VAL A 52 -31.52 5.68 11.31
C VAL A 52 -31.32 7.02 10.58
N ASN A 53 -31.70 8.12 11.22
CA ASN A 53 -31.51 9.47 10.67
C ASN A 53 -30.03 9.87 10.61
N GLU A 54 -29.25 9.61 11.67
CA GLU A 54 -27.79 9.82 11.69
C GLU A 54 -27.09 9.07 10.54
N TYR A 55 -27.35 7.78 10.37
CA TYR A 55 -26.73 6.98 9.30
C TYR A 55 -27.16 7.49 7.91
N SER A 56 -28.44 7.80 7.74
CA SER A 56 -28.97 8.35 6.48
C SER A 56 -28.33 9.69 6.10
N SER A 57 -28.04 10.52 7.10
CA SER A 57 -27.33 11.79 6.89
C SER A 57 -25.89 11.58 6.38
N LYS A 58 -25.18 10.55 6.88
CA LYS A 58 -23.80 10.22 6.44
C LYS A 58 -23.77 9.78 4.99
N PHE A 59 -24.64 8.84 4.60
CA PHE A 59 -24.73 8.38 3.20
C PHE A 59 -25.16 9.51 2.25
N THR A 60 -26.04 10.40 2.71
CA THR A 60 -26.46 11.59 1.95
C THR A 60 -25.33 12.61 1.79
N SER A 61 -24.57 12.90 2.85
CA SER A 61 -23.36 13.74 2.80
C SER A 61 -22.32 13.14 1.88
N LEU A 62 -21.98 11.85 2.03
CA LEU A 62 -21.03 11.15 1.15
C LEU A 62 -21.41 11.32 -0.33
N ARG A 63 -22.70 11.14 -0.68
CA ARG A 63 -23.18 11.37 -2.05
C ARG A 63 -22.96 12.81 -2.50
N THR A 64 -23.38 13.80 -1.71
CA THR A 64 -23.25 15.22 -2.06
C THR A 64 -21.78 15.62 -2.25
N ASP A 65 -20.94 15.34 -1.25
CA ASP A 65 -19.53 15.76 -1.23
C ASP A 65 -18.75 15.13 -2.38
N MET A 66 -18.93 13.82 -2.61
CA MET A 66 -18.16 13.09 -3.62
C MET A 66 -18.71 13.29 -5.03
N SER A 67 -20.02 13.51 -5.21
CA SER A 67 -20.55 13.97 -6.50
C SER A 67 -20.01 15.35 -6.87
N GLY A 68 -19.89 16.28 -5.90
CA GLY A 68 -19.23 17.57 -6.09
C GLY A 68 -17.74 17.42 -6.42
N THR A 69 -17.05 16.51 -5.72
CA THR A 69 -15.61 16.22 -5.94
C THR A 69 -15.33 15.65 -7.33
N LEU A 70 -16.18 14.73 -7.81
CA LEU A 70 -16.13 14.17 -9.17
C LEU A 70 -16.48 15.24 -10.22
N ARG A 71 -17.57 15.99 -10.01
CA ARG A 71 -17.99 17.05 -10.93
C ARG A 71 -16.88 18.09 -11.12
N SER A 72 -16.26 18.55 -10.03
CA SER A 72 -15.12 19.47 -10.07
C SER A 72 -13.93 18.94 -10.88
N ALA A 73 -13.71 17.63 -10.97
CA ALA A 73 -12.69 17.04 -11.84
C ALA A 73 -13.17 16.86 -13.30
N SER A 74 -14.48 16.68 -13.50
CA SER A 74 -15.10 16.69 -14.84
C SER A 74 -15.03 18.08 -15.46
N ASP A 75 -15.26 19.12 -14.64
CA ASP A 75 -15.21 20.52 -15.06
C ASP A 75 -13.81 20.88 -15.60
N THR A 76 -12.71 20.33 -15.03
CA THR A 76 -11.33 20.56 -15.53
C THR A 76 -11.00 19.84 -16.83
N LEU A 77 -11.78 18.85 -17.26
CA LEU A 77 -11.64 18.21 -18.58
C LEU A 77 -12.27 19.04 -19.70
N THR A 78 -13.26 19.88 -19.39
CA THR A 78 -14.03 20.68 -20.36
C THR A 78 -13.18 21.52 -21.30
N SER A 79 -12.06 22.07 -20.80
CA SER A 79 -11.12 22.88 -21.57
C SER A 79 -10.35 22.10 -22.64
N PHE A 80 -10.31 20.76 -22.54
CA PHE A 80 -9.59 19.87 -23.47
C PHE A 80 -10.51 19.21 -24.51
N LEU A 81 -11.83 19.19 -24.30
CA LEU A 81 -12.80 18.52 -25.19
C LEU A 81 -12.83 19.07 -26.63
N SER A 82 -12.38 20.31 -26.84
CA SER A 82 -12.30 20.95 -28.17
C SER A 82 -10.96 20.74 -28.89
N ASP A 83 -9.98 20.11 -28.25
CA ASP A 83 -8.65 19.87 -28.83
C ASP A 83 -8.60 18.55 -29.61
N LYS A 84 -8.24 18.62 -30.90
CA LYS A 84 -8.22 17.46 -31.80
C LYS A 84 -7.21 16.36 -31.40
N GLN A 85 -6.22 16.65 -30.55
CA GLN A 85 -5.25 15.66 -30.08
C GLN A 85 -5.62 15.05 -28.72
N ILE A 86 -6.40 15.75 -27.90
CA ILE A 86 -6.66 15.38 -26.49
C ILE A 86 -8.14 15.03 -26.23
N GLY A 87 -9.06 15.62 -26.99
CA GLY A 87 -10.51 15.62 -26.72
C GLY A 87 -11.14 14.24 -26.53
N ASP A 88 -10.79 13.27 -27.36
CA ASP A 88 -11.33 11.90 -27.28
C ASP A 88 -10.96 11.22 -25.94
N ASN A 89 -9.72 11.38 -25.46
CA ASN A 89 -9.30 10.79 -24.19
C ASN A 89 -9.76 11.64 -22.98
N ALA A 90 -9.96 12.95 -23.17
CA ALA A 90 -10.63 13.80 -22.17
C ALA A 90 -12.11 13.40 -21.99
N LEU A 91 -12.81 13.04 -23.08
CA LEU A 91 -14.17 12.51 -23.04
C LEU A 91 -14.21 11.15 -22.32
N LEU A 92 -13.32 10.21 -22.67
CA LEU A 92 -13.22 8.91 -21.99
C LEU A 92 -12.89 9.04 -20.48
N ALA A 93 -12.06 10.01 -20.09
CA ALA A 93 -11.82 10.32 -18.68
C ALA A 93 -13.06 10.92 -17.98
N SER A 94 -13.85 11.72 -18.70
CA SER A 94 -15.13 12.26 -18.21
C SER A 94 -16.19 11.16 -18.05
N ASP A 95 -16.23 10.17 -18.93
CA ASP A 95 -17.12 9.01 -18.83
C ASP A 95 -16.79 8.14 -17.60
N VAL A 96 -15.52 8.00 -17.22
CA VAL A 96 -15.13 7.34 -15.97
C VAL A 96 -15.69 8.09 -14.75
N LEU A 97 -15.59 9.42 -14.71
CA LEU A 97 -16.15 10.23 -13.62
C LEU A 97 -17.68 10.14 -13.57
N SER A 98 -18.33 10.12 -14.74
CA SER A 98 -19.78 9.93 -14.87
C SER A 98 -20.23 8.57 -14.34
N ALA A 99 -19.56 7.48 -14.76
CA ALA A 99 -19.81 6.12 -14.29
C ALA A 99 -19.56 5.97 -12.78
N ALA A 100 -18.54 6.63 -12.24
CA ALA A 100 -18.28 6.68 -10.80
C ALA A 100 -19.41 7.42 -10.04
N SER A 101 -19.89 8.54 -10.57
CA SER A 101 -21.02 9.31 -9.99
C SER A 101 -22.35 8.54 -10.03
N THR A 102 -22.60 7.80 -11.11
CA THR A 102 -23.73 6.86 -11.20
C THR A 102 -23.61 5.73 -10.18
N THR A 103 -22.41 5.15 -10.03
CA THR A 103 -22.13 4.10 -9.04
C THR A 103 -22.34 4.61 -7.62
N LEU A 104 -21.80 5.79 -7.27
CA LEU A 104 -22.02 6.47 -5.99
C LEU A 104 -23.51 6.60 -5.66
N SER A 105 -24.29 7.12 -6.62
CA SER A 105 -25.72 7.39 -6.45
C SER A 105 -26.54 6.11 -6.28
N ALA A 106 -26.24 5.06 -7.04
CA ALA A 106 -26.89 3.76 -6.92
C ALA A 106 -26.54 3.07 -5.59
N SER A 107 -25.25 3.02 -5.24
CA SER A 107 -24.77 2.38 -4.01
C SER A 107 -25.26 3.08 -2.75
N VAL A 108 -25.24 4.43 -2.70
CA VAL A 108 -25.83 5.19 -1.58
C VAL A 108 -27.33 4.94 -1.47
N THR A 109 -28.06 4.84 -2.59
CA THR A 109 -29.50 4.53 -2.56
C THR A 109 -29.76 3.15 -1.93
N ALA A 110 -28.98 2.14 -2.30
CA ALA A 110 -29.06 0.82 -1.65
C ALA A 110 -28.72 0.86 -0.15
N SER A 111 -27.69 1.61 0.24
CA SER A 111 -27.33 1.79 1.66
C SER A 111 -28.40 2.53 2.47
N LEU A 112 -29.10 3.50 1.86
CA LEU A 112 -30.25 4.18 2.47
C LEU A 112 -31.44 3.23 2.64
N THR A 113 -31.74 2.37 1.66
CA THR A 113 -32.77 1.33 1.78
C THR A 113 -32.48 0.35 2.92
N ILE A 114 -31.22 -0.06 3.07
CA ILE A 114 -30.79 -0.94 4.17
C ILE A 114 -30.81 -0.20 5.51
N THR A 115 -30.39 1.07 5.55
CA THR A 115 -30.47 1.92 6.74
C THR A 115 -31.90 2.06 7.24
N ALA A 116 -32.89 2.22 6.34
CA ALA A 116 -34.30 2.25 6.71
C ALA A 116 -34.79 0.94 7.36
N SER A 117 -34.16 -0.21 7.05
CA SER A 117 -34.56 -1.51 7.63
C SER A 117 -34.30 -1.62 9.14
N PHE A 118 -33.40 -0.82 9.72
CA PHE A 118 -33.20 -0.74 11.18
C PHE A 118 -34.47 -0.30 11.93
N SER A 119 -35.40 0.40 11.29
CA SER A 119 -36.72 0.71 11.88
C SER A 119 -37.50 -0.54 12.29
N SER A 120 -37.29 -1.68 11.60
CA SER A 120 -37.91 -2.96 11.95
C SER A 120 -37.39 -3.56 13.26
N VAL A 121 -36.18 -3.18 13.71
CA VAL A 121 -35.60 -3.63 14.97
C VAL A 121 -36.46 -3.16 16.13
N SER A 122 -36.83 -1.86 16.16
CA SER A 122 -37.72 -1.30 17.18
C SER A 122 -39.04 -2.08 17.27
N THR A 123 -39.76 -2.23 16.16
CA THR A 123 -41.05 -2.94 16.13
C THR A 123 -40.89 -4.39 16.60
N CYS A 124 -39.88 -5.11 16.12
CA CYS A 124 -39.65 -6.51 16.46
C CYS A 124 -39.26 -6.69 17.94
N VAL A 125 -38.36 -5.85 18.45
CA VAL A 125 -37.95 -5.82 19.87
C VAL A 125 -39.13 -5.49 20.77
N ASN A 126 -39.94 -4.49 20.41
CA ASN A 126 -41.10 -4.07 21.19
C ASN A 126 -42.14 -5.20 21.30
N THR A 127 -42.56 -5.81 20.17
CA THR A 127 -43.49 -6.96 20.17
C THR A 127 -42.95 -8.15 20.98
N LYS A 128 -41.67 -8.52 20.80
CA LYS A 128 -41.07 -9.65 21.55
C LYS A 128 -40.98 -9.35 23.05
N THR A 129 -40.56 -8.15 23.43
CA THR A 129 -40.39 -7.77 24.83
C THR A 129 -41.73 -7.71 25.55
N GLN A 130 -42.75 -7.10 24.94
CA GLN A 130 -44.10 -7.09 25.51
C GLN A 130 -44.68 -8.50 25.69
N ALA A 131 -44.43 -9.41 24.73
CA ALA A 131 -44.87 -10.80 24.84
C ALA A 131 -44.15 -11.55 25.97
N SER A 132 -42.81 -11.50 26.02
CA SER A 132 -42.02 -12.20 27.05
C SER A 132 -42.27 -11.67 28.45
N VAL A 133 -42.36 -10.34 28.63
CA VAL A 133 -42.71 -9.71 29.92
C VAL A 133 -44.12 -10.11 30.36
N SER A 134 -45.08 -10.11 29.43
CA SER A 134 -46.47 -10.49 29.76
C SER A 134 -46.57 -11.97 30.14
N ALA A 135 -45.84 -12.86 29.47
CA ALA A 135 -45.77 -14.28 29.84
C ALA A 135 -45.17 -14.47 31.23
N THR A 136 -44.07 -13.78 31.57
CA THR A 136 -43.44 -13.87 32.91
C THR A 136 -44.34 -13.32 34.01
N PHE A 137 -44.98 -12.17 33.80
CA PHE A 137 -45.91 -11.63 34.80
C PHE A 137 -47.16 -12.51 34.95
N SER A 138 -47.68 -13.11 33.86
CA SER A 138 -48.72 -14.14 33.95
C SER A 138 -48.25 -15.41 34.69
N ALA A 139 -47.00 -15.84 34.52
CA ALA A 139 -46.44 -16.96 35.29
C ALA A 139 -46.40 -16.64 36.79
N PHE A 140 -46.02 -15.42 37.18
CA PHE A 140 -46.14 -14.97 38.59
C PHE A 140 -47.60 -14.91 39.07
N SER A 141 -48.54 -14.40 38.29
CA SER A 141 -49.98 -14.42 38.65
C SER A 141 -50.53 -15.86 38.79
N THR A 142 -50.04 -16.81 37.99
CA THR A 142 -50.41 -18.23 38.09
C THR A 142 -49.77 -18.92 39.29
N ALA A 143 -48.48 -18.68 39.55
CA ALA A 143 -47.83 -19.17 40.78
C ALA A 143 -48.49 -18.57 42.03
N GLN A 144 -48.89 -17.28 41.98
CA GLN A 144 -49.65 -16.60 43.02
C GLN A 144 -51.02 -17.26 43.25
N SER A 145 -51.77 -17.60 42.20
CA SER A 145 -53.09 -18.23 42.34
C SER A 145 -53.00 -19.70 42.79
N MET A 146 -52.03 -20.47 42.31
CA MET A 146 -51.75 -21.82 42.78
C MET A 146 -51.32 -21.83 44.25
N TYR A 147 -50.41 -20.93 44.65
CA TYR A 147 -49.98 -20.79 46.04
C TYR A 147 -51.09 -20.25 46.95
N PHE A 148 -51.95 -19.36 46.46
CA PHE A 148 -53.16 -18.92 47.15
C PHE A 148 -54.13 -20.08 47.38
N SER A 149 -54.31 -20.98 46.40
CA SER A 149 -55.11 -22.20 46.56
C SER A 149 -54.50 -23.14 47.61
N MET A 150 -53.20 -23.39 47.55
CA MET A 150 -52.47 -24.16 48.58
C MET A 150 -52.65 -23.53 49.98
N ILE A 151 -52.52 -22.21 50.09
CA ILE A 151 -52.71 -21.48 51.35
C ILE A 151 -54.15 -21.55 51.87
N THR A 152 -55.16 -21.33 51.02
CA THR A 152 -56.57 -21.34 51.44
C THR A 152 -57.07 -22.75 51.78
N SER A 153 -56.42 -23.80 51.29
CA SER A 153 -56.64 -25.18 51.71
C SER A 153 -55.91 -25.60 53.00
N SER A 154 -55.05 -24.75 53.56
CA SER A 154 -54.10 -25.12 54.62
C SER A 154 -54.46 -24.56 55.99
N ASN A 155 -54.72 -25.45 56.96
CA ASN A 155 -55.02 -25.11 58.36
C ASN A 155 -53.77 -24.82 59.22
N SER A 156 -52.63 -24.47 58.62
CA SER A 156 -51.36 -24.29 59.33
C SER A 156 -51.32 -23.01 60.18
N PRO A 157 -50.82 -23.04 61.43
CA PRO A 157 -50.63 -21.81 62.23
C PRO A 157 -49.56 -20.88 61.63
N TYR A 158 -48.68 -21.38 60.75
CA TYR A 158 -47.64 -20.59 60.10
C TYR A 158 -48.11 -19.83 58.85
N LEU A 159 -49.38 -19.97 58.47
CA LEU A 159 -49.93 -19.49 57.20
C LEU A 159 -49.64 -18.00 56.93
N ALA A 160 -49.80 -17.14 57.93
CA ALA A 160 -49.56 -15.70 57.81
C ALA A 160 -48.08 -15.37 57.49
N ASN A 161 -47.13 -16.12 58.07
CA ASN A 161 -45.70 -15.92 57.85
C ASN A 161 -45.26 -16.42 56.47
N CYS A 162 -45.75 -17.59 56.05
CA CYS A 162 -45.56 -18.11 54.70
C CYS A 162 -46.12 -17.13 53.66
N ARG A 163 -47.35 -16.65 53.89
CA ARG A 163 -48.05 -15.69 53.02
C ARG A 163 -47.34 -14.36 52.87
N SER A 164 -46.90 -13.75 53.97
CA SER A 164 -46.16 -12.47 53.94
C SER A 164 -44.84 -12.61 53.17
N ARG A 165 -44.05 -13.66 53.49
CA ARG A 165 -42.78 -13.92 52.79
C ARG A 165 -42.98 -14.15 51.29
N PHE A 166 -43.99 -14.93 50.90
CA PHE A 166 -44.30 -15.17 49.49
C PHE A 166 -44.74 -13.91 48.74
N SER A 167 -45.67 -13.13 49.33
CA SER A 167 -46.18 -11.90 48.71
C SER A 167 -45.07 -10.85 48.50
N ASN A 168 -44.13 -10.75 49.44
CA ASN A 168 -42.97 -9.87 49.29
C ASN A 168 -42.02 -10.43 48.21
N THR A 169 -41.67 -11.72 48.28
CA THR A 169 -40.79 -12.37 47.28
C THR A 169 -41.33 -12.19 45.85
N ALA A 170 -42.63 -12.36 45.62
CA ALA A 170 -43.24 -12.17 44.31
C ALA A 170 -43.14 -10.71 43.82
N ASN A 171 -43.39 -9.73 44.70
CA ASN A 171 -43.22 -8.31 44.36
C ASN A 171 -41.75 -7.96 44.07
N ASP A 172 -40.82 -8.45 44.87
CA ASP A 172 -39.39 -8.19 44.73
C ASP A 172 -38.84 -8.80 43.42
N LEU A 173 -39.27 -10.01 43.05
CA LEU A 173 -38.92 -10.65 41.78
C LEU A 173 -39.53 -9.93 40.57
N VAL A 174 -40.78 -9.46 40.64
CA VAL A 174 -41.39 -8.63 39.57
C VAL A 174 -40.66 -7.31 39.39
N ASN A 175 -40.29 -6.64 40.49
CA ASN A 175 -39.48 -5.42 40.46
C ASN A 175 -38.13 -5.67 39.77
N GLN A 176 -37.36 -6.66 40.23
CA GLN A 176 -36.06 -6.99 39.66
C GLN A 176 -36.15 -7.42 38.19
N CYS A 177 -37.17 -8.21 37.82
CA CYS A 177 -37.42 -8.59 36.43
C CYS A 177 -37.62 -7.37 35.53
N ALA A 178 -38.33 -6.33 36.00
CA ALA A 178 -38.56 -5.11 35.24
C ALA A 178 -37.28 -4.28 35.09
N ASP A 179 -36.51 -4.11 36.17
CA ASP A 179 -35.25 -3.38 36.16
C ASP A 179 -34.22 -4.07 35.22
N ARG A 180 -34.14 -5.41 35.23
CA ARG A 180 -33.25 -6.18 34.32
C ARG A 180 -33.70 -6.20 32.86
N VAL A 181 -35.00 -6.04 32.58
CA VAL A 181 -35.51 -5.81 31.21
C VAL A 181 -35.06 -4.44 30.70
N GLN A 182 -35.02 -3.43 31.56
CA GLN A 182 -34.51 -2.10 31.20
C GLN A 182 -33.00 -2.11 30.94
N ASP A 183 -32.19 -2.84 31.72
CA ASP A 183 -30.76 -3.03 31.44
C ASP A 183 -30.52 -3.56 30.01
N CYS A 184 -31.24 -4.62 29.60
CA CYS A 184 -31.12 -5.20 28.26
C CYS A 184 -31.41 -4.22 27.10
N LEU A 185 -32.27 -3.22 27.32
CA LEU A 185 -32.62 -2.21 26.30
C LEU A 185 -31.60 -1.05 26.27
N ASN A 186 -30.99 -0.75 27.42
CA ASN A 186 -29.91 0.24 27.53
C ASN A 186 -28.61 -0.27 26.89
N ASP A 187 -28.25 -1.53 27.15
CA ASP A 187 -27.06 -2.18 26.58
C ASP A 187 -27.07 -2.13 25.04
N GLU A 188 -28.19 -2.51 24.42
CA GLU A 188 -28.33 -2.44 22.96
C GLU A 188 -28.35 -1.00 22.42
N GLY A 189 -28.84 -0.04 23.21
CA GLY A 189 -28.76 1.39 22.86
C GLY A 189 -27.31 1.88 22.70
N ASN A 190 -26.37 1.30 23.44
CA ASN A 190 -24.94 1.58 23.32
C ASN A 190 -24.32 0.86 22.11
N GLU A 191 -24.68 -0.40 21.87
CA GLU A 191 -24.26 -1.18 20.69
C GLU A 191 -24.70 -0.53 19.37
N LEU A 192 -25.92 0.02 19.30
CA LEU A 192 -26.34 0.82 18.14
C LEU A 192 -25.54 2.12 18.02
N GLY A 193 -25.07 2.71 19.13
CA GLY A 193 -24.11 3.81 19.11
C GLY A 193 -22.79 3.45 18.41
N ARG A 194 -22.33 2.20 18.53
CA ARG A 194 -21.09 1.66 17.93
C ARG A 194 -21.13 1.62 16.39
N VAL A 195 -22.28 1.27 15.80
CA VAL A 195 -22.48 1.25 14.34
C VAL A 195 -22.17 2.62 13.70
N ASN A 196 -22.44 3.70 14.43
CA ASN A 196 -22.15 5.08 14.02
C ASN A 196 -20.64 5.34 13.82
N SER A 197 -19.79 4.72 14.67
CA SER A 197 -18.32 4.77 14.58
C SER A 197 -17.83 4.04 13.33
N ILE A 198 -18.27 2.79 13.14
CA ILE A 198 -17.90 1.98 11.96
C ILE A 198 -18.28 2.71 10.66
N LEU A 199 -19.48 3.29 10.60
CA LEU A 199 -19.93 4.07 9.45
C LEU A 199 -19.08 5.32 9.20
N ASN A 200 -18.64 6.05 10.23
CA ASN A 200 -17.73 7.19 10.06
C ASN A 200 -16.41 6.75 9.39
N ASN A 201 -15.82 5.66 9.88
CA ASN A 201 -14.55 5.12 9.38
C ASN A 201 -14.70 4.67 7.91
N PHE A 202 -15.84 4.08 7.57
CA PHE A 202 -16.15 3.74 6.18
C PHE A 202 -16.40 4.96 5.28
N MET A 203 -17.15 5.98 5.74
CA MET A 203 -17.33 7.21 4.95
C MET A 203 -15.99 7.86 4.63
N MET A 204 -15.03 7.81 5.56
CA MET A 204 -13.67 8.34 5.36
C MET A 204 -12.95 7.58 4.23
N LEU A 205 -12.95 6.24 4.29
CA LEU A 205 -12.36 5.38 3.26
C LEU A 205 -12.96 5.64 1.88
N VAL A 206 -14.30 5.58 1.76
CA VAL A 206 -14.96 5.78 0.46
C VAL A 206 -14.68 7.19 -0.09
N ARG A 207 -14.70 8.23 0.75
CA ARG A 207 -14.32 9.60 0.34
C ARG A 207 -12.92 9.64 -0.29
N GLN A 208 -11.95 8.95 0.29
CA GLN A 208 -10.57 8.94 -0.20
C GLN A 208 -10.43 8.29 -1.58
N HIS A 209 -11.22 7.26 -1.92
CA HIS A 209 -11.20 6.70 -3.29
C HIS A 209 -11.83 7.65 -4.31
N TYR A 210 -12.95 8.29 -3.99
CA TYR A 210 -13.53 9.30 -4.89
C TYR A 210 -12.62 10.54 -5.04
N GLN A 211 -11.91 10.93 -3.99
CA GLN A 211 -10.87 11.96 -4.05
C GLN A 211 -9.66 11.53 -4.87
N GLY A 212 -9.16 10.30 -4.71
CA GLY A 212 -8.04 9.74 -5.49
C GLY A 212 -8.33 9.71 -7.00
N LEU A 213 -9.49 9.18 -7.39
CA LEU A 213 -9.98 9.20 -8.78
C LEU A 213 -10.00 10.63 -9.35
N ALA A 214 -10.61 11.56 -8.62
CA ALA A 214 -10.68 12.97 -9.02
C ALA A 214 -9.29 13.64 -9.07
N ASN A 215 -8.34 13.20 -8.22
CA ASN A 215 -6.97 13.71 -8.18
C ASN A 215 -6.08 13.16 -9.29
N HIS A 216 -6.31 11.94 -9.80
CA HIS A 216 -5.65 11.46 -11.02
C HIS A 216 -6.08 12.30 -12.23
N VAL A 217 -7.38 12.59 -12.38
CA VAL A 217 -7.88 13.50 -13.43
C VAL A 217 -7.25 14.88 -13.31
N ARG A 218 -7.31 15.50 -12.12
CA ARG A 218 -6.67 16.81 -11.88
C ARG A 218 -5.18 16.78 -12.20
N SER A 219 -4.48 15.68 -11.86
CA SER A 219 -3.06 15.49 -12.18
C SER A 219 -2.80 15.59 -13.69
N CYS A 220 -3.52 14.82 -14.50
CA CYS A 220 -3.37 14.88 -15.96
C CYS A 220 -3.70 16.26 -16.53
N THR A 221 -4.78 16.90 -16.08
CA THR A 221 -5.15 18.25 -16.52
C THR A 221 -4.19 19.34 -16.02
N SER A 222 -3.40 19.09 -14.98
CA SER A 222 -2.43 20.05 -14.43
C SER A 222 -1.07 20.06 -15.14
N LEU A 223 -0.82 19.11 -16.06
CA LEU A 223 0.43 19.03 -16.83
C LEU A 223 0.56 20.16 -17.87
N GLY A 224 -0.55 20.82 -18.24
CA GLY A 224 -0.55 21.88 -19.25
C GLY A 224 -1.95 22.30 -19.70
N SER A 225 -2.09 22.64 -20.97
CA SER A 225 -3.30 23.18 -21.59
C SER A 225 -3.42 22.78 -23.07
N THR A 226 -4.54 23.12 -23.70
CA THR A 226 -4.73 23.04 -25.16
C THR A 226 -3.85 24.01 -25.96
N THR A 227 -3.07 24.88 -25.29
CA THR A 227 -2.04 25.74 -25.89
C THR A 227 -0.61 25.30 -25.55
N SER A 228 -0.42 24.20 -24.82
CA SER A 228 0.90 23.62 -24.55
C SER A 228 1.58 23.05 -25.81
N ARG A 229 2.90 22.86 -25.70
CA ARG A 229 3.75 22.26 -26.75
C ARG A 229 3.35 20.80 -27.04
N ALA A 230 3.70 20.31 -28.22
CA ALA A 230 3.27 18.99 -28.70
C ALA A 230 3.66 17.83 -27.76
N GLU A 231 4.87 17.86 -27.20
CA GLU A 231 5.36 16.85 -26.26
C GLU A 231 4.56 16.83 -24.94
N VAL A 232 4.08 17.98 -24.49
CA VAL A 232 3.21 18.10 -23.29
C VAL A 232 1.77 17.70 -23.63
N LYS A 233 1.28 17.98 -24.85
CA LYS A 233 -0.01 17.47 -25.32
C LYS A 233 -0.02 15.94 -25.39
N ALA A 234 1.07 15.32 -25.84
CA ALA A 234 1.24 13.87 -25.82
C ALA A 234 1.19 13.31 -24.38
N GLU A 235 1.89 13.96 -23.43
CA GLU A 235 1.85 13.63 -22.01
C GLU A 235 0.42 13.66 -21.44
N ILE A 236 -0.31 14.77 -21.65
CA ILE A 236 -1.71 14.94 -21.20
C ILE A 236 -2.62 13.88 -21.83
N ASN A 237 -2.53 13.68 -23.14
CA ASN A 237 -3.39 12.77 -23.87
C ASN A 237 -3.23 11.31 -23.41
N ALA A 238 -1.98 10.85 -23.26
CA ALA A 238 -1.68 9.51 -22.79
C ALA A 238 -2.00 9.34 -21.29
N CYS A 239 -1.81 10.38 -20.47
CA CYS A 239 -2.23 10.40 -19.06
C CYS A 239 -3.75 10.21 -18.93
N LEU A 240 -4.55 10.97 -19.69
CA LEU A 240 -6.02 10.85 -19.71
C LEU A 240 -6.50 9.50 -20.27
N LYS A 241 -5.84 8.97 -21.30
CA LYS A 241 -6.06 7.61 -21.80
C LYS A 241 -5.77 6.54 -20.74
N GLY A 242 -4.73 6.73 -19.92
CA GLY A 242 -4.42 5.86 -18.79
C GLY A 242 -5.52 5.84 -17.73
N ILE A 243 -6.29 6.93 -17.57
CA ILE A 243 -7.42 6.96 -16.64
C ILE A 243 -8.55 6.03 -17.08
N SER A 244 -8.88 5.99 -18.39
CA SER A 244 -9.94 5.12 -18.90
C SER A 244 -9.53 3.64 -18.95
N ILE A 245 -8.26 3.34 -19.21
CA ILE A 245 -7.75 1.97 -19.28
C ILE A 245 -7.50 1.35 -17.90
N TYR A 246 -6.84 2.08 -16.98
CA TYR A 246 -6.34 1.51 -15.71
C TYR A 246 -7.18 1.96 -14.50
N VAL A 247 -7.34 3.27 -14.30
CA VAL A 247 -8.03 3.81 -13.09
C VAL A 247 -9.52 3.45 -13.08
N GLY A 248 -10.24 3.68 -14.18
CA GLY A 248 -11.69 3.51 -14.25
C GLY A 248 -12.18 2.10 -13.84
N PRO A 249 -11.64 1.01 -14.41
CA PRO A 249 -12.02 -0.35 -14.04
C PRO A 249 -11.70 -0.69 -12.57
N LEU A 250 -10.50 -0.33 -12.10
CA LEU A 250 -10.04 -0.66 -10.74
C LEU A 250 -10.89 0.04 -9.67
N TYR A 251 -11.04 1.36 -9.77
CA TYR A 251 -11.84 2.12 -8.81
C TYR A 251 -13.32 1.69 -8.83
N ARG A 252 -13.90 1.39 -10.01
CA ARG A 252 -15.29 0.90 -10.10
C ARG A 252 -15.50 -0.43 -9.36
N ALA A 253 -14.57 -1.38 -9.50
CA ALA A 253 -14.67 -2.67 -8.81
C ALA A 253 -14.55 -2.51 -7.29
N THR A 254 -13.52 -1.79 -6.83
CA THR A 254 -13.17 -1.65 -5.42
C THR A 254 -14.20 -0.82 -4.65
N ILE A 255 -14.72 0.26 -5.24
CA ILE A 255 -15.82 1.05 -4.65
C ILE A 255 -17.11 0.22 -4.54
N ALA A 256 -17.44 -0.60 -5.56
CA ALA A 256 -18.63 -1.45 -5.50
C ALA A 256 -18.53 -2.49 -4.37
N GLN A 257 -17.36 -3.12 -4.20
CA GLN A 257 -17.09 -4.07 -3.11
C GLN A 257 -17.18 -3.40 -1.73
N GLN A 258 -16.69 -2.16 -1.58
CA GLN A 258 -16.82 -1.38 -0.34
C GLN A 258 -18.28 -1.20 0.07
N PHE A 259 -19.12 -0.70 -0.84
CA PHE A 259 -20.55 -0.53 -0.55
C PHE A 259 -21.26 -1.86 -0.32
N GLN A 260 -20.90 -2.93 -1.03
CA GLN A 260 -21.43 -4.28 -0.75
C GLN A 260 -21.09 -4.74 0.68
N LEU A 261 -19.84 -4.54 1.14
CA LEU A 261 -19.38 -4.96 2.46
C LEU A 261 -20.08 -4.20 3.60
N VAL A 262 -20.32 -2.89 3.46
CA VAL A 262 -21.13 -2.13 4.42
C VAL A 262 -22.61 -2.46 4.36
N ASN A 263 -23.16 -2.70 3.17
CA ASN A 263 -24.55 -3.13 3.03
C ASN A 263 -24.77 -4.49 3.71
N ALA A 264 -23.82 -5.43 3.57
CA ALA A 264 -23.82 -6.70 4.30
C ALA A 264 -23.65 -6.50 5.82
N MET A 265 -22.73 -5.63 6.27
CA MET A 265 -22.56 -5.29 7.69
C MET A 265 -23.87 -4.80 8.32
N LEU A 266 -24.53 -3.82 7.69
CA LEU A 266 -25.76 -3.22 8.21
C LEU A 266 -26.91 -4.24 8.24
N GLN A 267 -27.01 -5.12 7.25
CA GLN A 267 -27.98 -6.23 7.24
C GLN A 267 -27.71 -7.23 8.36
N LEU A 268 -26.44 -7.61 8.59
CA LEU A 268 -26.05 -8.53 9.66
C LEU A 268 -26.29 -7.93 11.04
N GLU A 269 -25.98 -6.63 11.23
CA GLU A 269 -26.16 -5.93 12.50
C GLU A 269 -27.65 -5.74 12.87
N VAL A 270 -28.56 -5.57 11.90
CA VAL A 270 -30.02 -5.63 12.13
C VAL A 270 -30.47 -6.98 12.69
N VAL A 271 -29.87 -8.08 12.22
CA VAL A 271 -30.17 -9.44 12.71
C VAL A 271 -29.52 -9.69 14.07
N ALA A 272 -28.26 -9.27 14.25
CA ALA A 272 -27.49 -9.36 15.48
C ALA A 272 -28.18 -8.64 16.64
N SER A 273 -28.49 -7.35 16.47
CA SER A 273 -29.25 -6.51 17.41
C SER A 273 -30.54 -7.18 17.90
N ASN A 274 -31.33 -7.70 16.95
CA ASN A 274 -32.59 -8.40 17.23
C ASN A 274 -32.37 -9.72 18.01
N ASN A 275 -31.26 -10.41 17.77
CA ASN A 275 -30.88 -11.63 18.50
C ASN A 275 -30.29 -11.35 19.89
N ARG A 276 -29.45 -10.31 20.05
CA ARG A 276 -28.90 -9.87 21.34
C ARG A 276 -30.01 -9.48 22.30
N VAL A 277 -30.90 -8.56 21.90
CA VAL A 277 -32.04 -8.14 22.74
C VAL A 277 -32.96 -9.32 23.04
N LYS A 278 -33.32 -10.13 22.03
CA LYS A 278 -34.14 -11.34 22.27
C LYS A 278 -33.49 -12.27 23.29
N SER A 279 -32.19 -12.52 23.21
CA SER A 279 -31.49 -13.44 24.11
C SER A 279 -31.33 -12.87 25.51
N CYS A 280 -31.04 -11.58 25.65
CA CYS A 280 -30.99 -10.87 26.93
C CYS A 280 -32.37 -10.84 27.62
N ILE A 281 -33.42 -10.46 26.88
CA ILE A 281 -34.80 -10.47 27.37
C ILE A 281 -35.22 -11.89 27.75
N ASN A 282 -34.95 -12.90 26.91
CA ASN A 282 -35.24 -14.30 27.24
C ASN A 282 -34.49 -14.78 28.49
N GLN A 283 -33.21 -14.42 28.66
CA GLN A 283 -32.44 -14.77 29.84
C GLN A 283 -33.08 -14.19 31.10
N VAL A 284 -33.54 -12.94 31.07
CA VAL A 284 -34.27 -12.34 32.21
C VAL A 284 -35.63 -13.02 32.39
N THR A 285 -36.51 -12.98 31.38
CA THR A 285 -37.91 -13.40 31.49
C THR A 285 -38.05 -14.88 31.80
N LEU A 286 -37.27 -15.75 31.14
CA LEU A 286 -37.34 -17.20 31.40
C LEU A 286 -36.72 -17.58 32.75
N SER A 287 -35.73 -16.85 33.25
CA SER A 287 -35.19 -17.11 34.60
C SER A 287 -36.23 -16.80 35.68
N TYR A 288 -36.88 -15.64 35.60
CA TYR A 288 -37.93 -15.28 36.54
C TYR A 288 -39.20 -16.14 36.37
N SER A 289 -39.52 -16.59 35.15
CA SER A 289 -40.56 -17.63 34.95
C SER A 289 -40.17 -18.96 35.59
N ALA A 290 -38.92 -19.42 35.46
CA ALA A 290 -38.46 -20.65 36.10
C ALA A 290 -38.43 -20.54 37.64
N MET A 291 -38.22 -19.35 38.22
CA MET A 291 -38.44 -19.14 39.66
C MET A 291 -39.90 -19.36 40.05
N ALA A 292 -40.85 -18.90 39.23
CA ALA A 292 -42.28 -19.12 39.46
C ALA A 292 -42.71 -20.59 39.25
N GLU A 293 -42.14 -21.28 38.27
CA GLU A 293 -42.43 -22.70 37.96
C GLU A 293 -41.80 -23.67 38.97
N ALA A 294 -40.49 -23.54 39.20
CA ALA A 294 -39.70 -24.49 39.98
C ALA A 294 -39.68 -24.15 41.49
N ILE A 295 -40.89 -23.92 41.98
CA ILE A 295 -41.35 -24.28 43.32
C ILE A 295 -41.26 -25.84 43.52
N VAL A 296 -40.79 -26.60 42.52
CA VAL A 296 -40.67 -28.08 42.43
C VAL A 296 -39.34 -28.53 41.72
N PRO A 297 -38.54 -29.54 42.17
CA PRO A 297 -37.18 -29.83 41.62
C PRO A 297 -36.77 -31.31 41.23
N GLY A 298 -35.74 -31.51 40.36
CA GLY A 298 -35.09 -32.82 39.99
C GLY A 298 -33.90 -32.74 38.97
N ASN A 299 -32.90 -33.66 38.97
CA ASN A 299 -31.45 -33.41 38.61
C ASN A 299 -30.58 -34.68 38.23
N ALA A 300 -29.30 -34.72 37.75
CA ALA A 300 -28.32 -33.82 37.01
C ALA A 300 -26.94 -34.54 36.67
N SER A 301 -25.97 -33.97 35.88
CA SER A 301 -24.91 -34.71 35.07
C SER A 301 -23.33 -34.50 35.20
N PRO A 302 -22.48 -34.03 34.21
CA PRO A 302 -21.23 -34.70 33.65
C PRO A 302 -19.84 -33.90 33.59
N ASP A 303 -18.77 -34.30 32.82
CA ASP A 303 -17.68 -33.47 32.11
C ASP A 303 -16.12 -33.90 32.14
N LEU A 304 -15.25 -33.26 31.28
CA LEU A 304 -13.74 -33.04 31.22
C LEU A 304 -12.73 -34.02 30.47
N GLY A 305 -11.56 -33.65 29.85
CA GLY A 305 -10.88 -32.38 29.37
C GLY A 305 -9.33 -32.42 29.02
N LEU A 306 -8.81 -31.53 28.11
CA LEU A 306 -7.38 -30.99 27.86
C LEU A 306 -6.18 -31.89 27.30
N ASP A 307 -4.95 -31.42 26.86
CA ASP A 307 -4.42 -30.28 26.00
C ASP A 307 -2.84 -30.30 25.71
N ILE A 308 -2.31 -29.48 24.74
CA ILE A 308 -0.94 -28.80 24.56
C ILE A 308 0.32 -29.42 23.79
N ALA A 309 1.32 -28.58 23.34
CA ALA A 309 2.54 -28.90 22.48
C ALA A 309 3.73 -27.83 22.47
N ILE A 310 4.69 -27.83 21.45
CA ILE A 310 5.80 -26.83 21.05
C ILE A 310 7.28 -27.08 21.57
N ASP A 311 8.51 -26.81 21.00
CA ASP A 311 9.21 -26.51 19.66
C ASP A 311 10.78 -26.84 19.79
N TYR A 312 11.91 -26.32 19.19
CA TYR A 312 12.39 -25.16 18.34
C TYR A 312 13.89 -25.30 17.78
N VAL A 313 14.55 -24.20 17.24
CA VAL A 313 16.00 -23.91 16.80
C VAL A 313 16.63 -24.55 15.50
N THR A 314 17.80 -24.18 14.85
CA THR A 314 19.11 -23.48 15.19
C THR A 314 19.81 -22.62 14.03
N MET A 315 21.18 -22.57 13.84
CA MET A 315 22.04 -21.59 13.04
C MET A 315 23.33 -22.25 12.39
N ASN A 316 24.40 -21.67 11.74
CA ASN A 316 25.06 -20.32 11.63
C ASN A 316 25.95 -20.02 10.33
N ASN A 317 27.22 -19.48 10.39
CA ASN A 317 28.03 -18.77 9.32
C ASN A 317 29.59 -18.67 9.66
N PRO A 318 30.60 -17.87 9.12
CA PRO A 318 30.88 -17.09 7.84
C PRO A 318 32.39 -16.90 7.26
N ASN A 319 32.56 -16.36 6.01
CA ASN A 319 33.57 -15.36 5.43
C ASN A 319 35.15 -15.45 5.32
N VAL A 320 35.79 -14.67 4.37
CA VAL A 320 36.85 -13.57 4.55
C VAL A 320 37.68 -13.11 3.26
N LEU A 321 38.17 -11.83 3.28
CA LEU A 321 39.06 -10.91 2.45
C LEU A 321 40.31 -11.44 1.62
N SER A 322 41.14 -10.69 0.82
CA SER A 322 41.19 -9.36 0.08
C SER A 322 42.53 -9.13 -0.71
N SER A 323 42.72 -8.02 -1.50
CA SER A 323 43.91 -7.05 -1.49
C SER A 323 44.52 -6.48 -2.82
N ALA A 324 45.07 -5.24 -2.75
CA ALA A 324 46.23 -4.61 -3.48
C ALA A 324 46.14 -3.88 -4.87
N ASN A 325 47.10 -2.94 -5.13
CA ASN A 325 47.38 -2.06 -6.32
C ASN A 325 48.93 -1.79 -6.42
N MET A 326 49.64 -0.96 -7.23
CA MET A 326 49.46 0.22 -8.17
C MET A 326 50.75 0.28 -9.11
N VAL A 327 51.17 1.19 -10.03
CA VAL A 327 50.97 2.60 -10.51
C VAL A 327 51.05 2.67 -12.09
N GLY A 328 51.54 3.64 -12.92
CA GLY A 328 52.36 4.90 -12.87
C GLY A 328 52.46 5.63 -14.26
N THR A 329 53.28 6.70 -14.45
CA THR A 329 53.09 7.72 -15.56
C THR A 329 54.32 8.43 -16.18
N ALA A 330 54.32 8.72 -17.50
CA ALA A 330 54.96 9.91 -18.15
C ALA A 330 54.63 10.10 -19.67
N THR A 331 53.39 10.48 -20.05
CA THR A 331 52.95 10.65 -21.47
C THR A 331 51.82 11.70 -21.62
N SER A 332 51.98 12.87 -21.02
CA SER A 332 50.87 13.65 -20.43
C SER A 332 49.79 14.26 -21.33
N ASP A 333 50.00 14.57 -22.62
CA ASP A 333 49.17 15.60 -23.29
C ASP A 333 48.23 15.08 -24.40
N LEU A 334 48.69 14.18 -25.26
CA LEU A 334 47.84 13.46 -26.21
C LEU A 334 47.26 12.19 -25.55
N GLN A 335 48.06 11.52 -24.73
CA GLN A 335 47.58 10.55 -23.76
C GLN A 335 46.91 11.21 -22.53
N GLY A 336 46.94 12.53 -22.36
CA GLY A 336 46.02 13.27 -21.46
C GLY A 336 44.72 13.69 -22.12
N ALA A 337 44.76 13.96 -23.44
CA ALA A 337 43.57 14.17 -24.25
C ALA A 337 42.66 12.92 -24.33
N ILE A 338 43.10 11.74 -23.86
CA ILE A 338 42.27 10.52 -23.71
C ILE A 338 42.49 9.77 -22.37
N GLY A 339 43.61 9.95 -21.67
CA GLY A 339 43.90 9.23 -20.42
C GLY A 339 42.85 9.48 -19.34
N GLY A 340 42.37 8.40 -18.72
CA GLY A 340 41.24 8.43 -17.78
C GLY A 340 39.85 8.38 -18.45
N TYR A 341 39.75 8.47 -19.78
CA TYR A 341 38.49 8.32 -20.50
C TYR A 341 38.03 6.84 -20.53
N GLN A 342 37.35 6.43 -19.45
CA GLN A 342 36.54 5.22 -19.42
C GLN A 342 35.08 5.61 -19.65
N VAL A 343 34.47 5.07 -20.71
CA VAL A 343 33.00 5.06 -20.82
C VAL A 343 32.49 4.07 -19.77
N ALA A 344 31.60 4.52 -18.88
CA ALA A 344 30.99 3.65 -17.88
C ALA A 344 30.26 2.50 -18.58
N ARG A 345 30.66 1.24 -18.31
CA ARG A 345 30.09 0.04 -18.93
C ARG A 345 28.70 -0.28 -18.33
N LEU A 346 27.74 0.55 -18.72
CA LEU A 346 26.31 0.43 -18.37
C LEU A 346 25.58 -0.36 -19.46
N ASN A 347 24.67 -1.26 -19.07
CA ASN A 347 23.88 -2.03 -20.03
C ASN A 347 23.02 -1.10 -20.90
N GLY A 348 23.21 -1.15 -22.23
CA GLY A 348 22.59 -0.24 -23.19
C GLY A 348 23.58 0.68 -23.91
N SER A 349 24.73 1.01 -23.27
CA SER A 349 25.73 1.95 -23.80
C SER A 349 26.57 1.44 -24.99
N THR A 350 26.24 0.30 -25.61
CA THR A 350 27.14 -0.50 -26.45
C THR A 350 27.69 0.25 -27.67
N SER A 351 26.90 1.08 -28.34
CA SER A 351 27.35 1.90 -29.47
C SER A 351 28.34 3.00 -29.02
N LEU A 352 28.04 3.68 -27.91
CA LEU A 352 28.90 4.73 -27.35
C LEU A 352 30.21 4.16 -26.78
N VAL A 353 30.16 2.97 -26.16
CA VAL A 353 31.34 2.21 -25.73
C VAL A 353 32.17 1.79 -26.94
N VAL A 354 31.59 1.21 -27.99
CA VAL A 354 32.35 0.80 -29.19
C VAL A 354 32.96 2.00 -29.92
N SER A 355 32.25 3.12 -30.04
CA SER A 355 32.79 4.36 -30.63
C SER A 355 33.84 5.02 -29.74
N GLY A 356 33.69 4.95 -28.41
CA GLY A 356 34.69 5.43 -27.45
C GLY A 356 35.96 4.58 -27.44
N GLU A 357 35.84 3.25 -27.36
CA GLU A 357 36.95 2.30 -27.45
C GLU A 357 37.65 2.39 -28.83
N ALA A 358 36.90 2.65 -29.92
CA ALA A 358 37.48 2.92 -31.23
C ALA A 358 38.25 4.26 -31.29
N LEU A 359 37.76 5.32 -30.65
CA LEU A 359 38.46 6.61 -30.55
C LEU A 359 39.76 6.49 -29.72
N VAL A 360 39.69 5.77 -28.59
CA VAL A 360 40.85 5.43 -27.75
C VAL A 360 41.87 4.61 -28.55
N SER A 361 41.42 3.59 -29.28
CA SER A 361 42.30 2.74 -30.10
C SER A 361 42.93 3.48 -31.28
N LEU A 362 42.17 4.31 -31.99
CA LEU A 362 42.66 5.12 -33.12
C LEU A 362 43.82 6.02 -32.68
N VAL A 363 43.61 6.78 -31.61
CA VAL A 363 44.62 7.71 -31.10
C VAL A 363 45.74 6.98 -30.39
N GLY A 364 45.49 5.86 -29.71
CA GLY A 364 46.55 4.99 -29.17
C GLY A 364 47.48 4.46 -30.26
N ASN A 365 46.93 3.94 -31.35
CA ASN A 365 47.70 3.43 -32.49
C ASN A 365 48.57 4.50 -33.14
N ILE A 366 48.04 5.73 -33.31
CA ILE A 366 48.78 6.87 -33.87
C ILE A 366 49.84 7.37 -32.89
N THR A 367 49.46 7.64 -31.63
CA THR A 367 50.34 8.25 -30.62
C THR A 367 51.45 7.35 -30.12
N VAL A 368 51.36 6.03 -30.30
CA VAL A 368 52.48 5.12 -30.11
C VAL A 368 53.35 5.10 -31.38
N ASN A 369 52.83 4.63 -32.52
CA ASN A 369 53.68 4.27 -33.66
C ASN A 369 54.21 5.48 -34.43
N VAL A 370 53.40 6.53 -34.69
CA VAL A 370 53.86 7.71 -35.44
C VAL A 370 54.84 8.53 -34.61
N ASN A 371 54.60 8.65 -33.30
CA ASN A 371 55.54 9.31 -32.39
C ASN A 371 56.82 8.50 -32.15
N GLU A 372 56.79 7.18 -32.25
CA GLU A 372 58.02 6.37 -32.26
C GLU A 372 58.85 6.65 -33.52
N VAL A 373 58.22 6.79 -34.70
CA VAL A 373 58.92 7.24 -35.93
C VAL A 373 59.51 8.64 -35.76
N LEU A 374 58.72 9.62 -35.30
CA LEU A 374 59.20 10.99 -35.09
C LEU A 374 60.32 11.08 -34.04
N ARG A 375 60.23 10.28 -32.97
CA ARG A 375 61.28 10.16 -31.94
C ARG A 375 62.56 9.53 -32.50
N ASN A 376 62.45 8.49 -33.33
CA ASN A 376 63.60 7.86 -33.97
C ASN A 376 64.26 8.78 -35.02
N ILE A 377 63.47 9.52 -35.81
CA ILE A 377 63.97 10.59 -36.68
C ILE A 377 64.70 11.67 -35.87
N SER A 378 64.14 12.09 -34.73
CA SER A 378 64.76 13.08 -33.83
C SER A 378 66.09 12.60 -33.25
N ILE A 379 66.16 11.33 -32.81
CA ILE A 379 67.40 10.71 -32.30
C ILE A 379 68.46 10.69 -33.41
N VAL A 380 68.14 10.21 -34.61
CA VAL A 380 69.06 10.20 -35.77
C VAL A 380 69.49 11.62 -36.16
N ALA A 381 68.58 12.58 -36.15
CA ALA A 381 68.88 13.99 -36.43
C ALA A 381 69.74 14.68 -35.34
N SER A 382 69.88 14.07 -34.16
CA SER A 382 70.78 14.51 -33.07
C SER A 382 72.16 13.87 -33.13
N GLN A 383 72.27 12.61 -33.58
CA GLN A 383 73.50 11.81 -33.61
C GLN A 383 74.24 11.89 -34.96
N ARG A 384 74.41 13.12 -35.48
CA ARG A 384 74.66 13.44 -36.90
C ARG A 384 75.94 12.89 -37.58
N GLN A 385 76.80 12.10 -36.93
CA GLN A 385 78.14 11.79 -37.45
C GLN A 385 78.64 10.34 -37.33
N THR A 386 77.91 9.39 -36.71
CA THR A 386 78.52 8.09 -36.32
C THR A 386 77.72 6.81 -36.61
N ALA A 387 76.60 6.84 -37.35
CA ALA A 387 75.74 5.65 -37.54
C ALA A 387 75.30 5.35 -39.00
N PRO A 388 76.07 4.57 -39.77
CA PRO A 388 75.63 4.00 -41.05
C PRO A 388 74.84 2.68 -40.87
N SER A 389 73.87 2.44 -41.74
CA SER A 389 73.01 1.23 -41.88
C SER A 389 72.13 0.82 -40.69
N CYS A 390 72.69 0.45 -39.52
CA CYS A 390 71.93 -0.28 -38.49
C CYS A 390 70.79 0.52 -37.83
N MET A 391 70.90 1.85 -37.75
CA MET A 391 69.80 2.71 -37.25
C MET A 391 68.70 2.96 -38.30
N PHE A 392 69.02 2.88 -39.60
CA PHE A 392 67.99 2.98 -40.64
C PHE A 392 67.12 1.72 -40.71
N ALA A 393 67.68 0.55 -40.37
CA ALA A 393 66.92 -0.69 -40.27
C ALA A 393 65.84 -0.65 -39.17
N SER A 394 66.13 -0.04 -38.00
CA SER A 394 65.11 0.17 -36.97
C SER A 394 64.10 1.25 -37.34
N MET A 395 64.51 2.31 -38.06
CA MET A 395 63.57 3.28 -38.64
C MET A 395 62.57 2.60 -39.58
N ASN A 396 63.02 1.76 -40.52
CA ASN A 396 62.14 1.02 -41.42
C ASN A 396 61.13 0.18 -40.65
N ALA A 397 61.58 -0.65 -39.70
CA ALA A 397 60.70 -1.46 -38.86
C ALA A 397 59.72 -0.63 -38.00
N THR A 398 60.03 0.63 -37.68
CA THR A 398 59.10 1.55 -37.00
C THR A 398 58.09 2.15 -37.97
N ILE A 399 58.53 2.51 -39.19
CA ILE A 399 57.72 3.05 -40.27
C ILE A 399 56.71 1.99 -40.77
N ASP A 400 57.13 0.73 -40.90
CA ASP A 400 56.25 -0.39 -41.26
C ASP A 400 55.14 -0.60 -40.22
N ARG A 401 55.47 -0.54 -38.91
CA ARG A 401 54.47 -0.55 -37.83
C ARG A 401 53.53 0.66 -37.89
N ALA A 402 54.04 1.84 -38.22
CA ALA A 402 53.21 3.03 -38.39
C ALA A 402 52.25 2.92 -39.58
N PHE A 403 52.68 2.34 -40.71
CA PHE A 403 51.78 2.09 -41.85
C PHE A 403 50.70 1.06 -41.52
N VAL A 404 51.02 -0.05 -40.84
CA VAL A 404 50.00 -1.02 -40.36
C VAL A 404 49.00 -0.35 -39.40
N ALA A 405 49.47 0.53 -38.51
CA ALA A 405 48.60 1.30 -37.61
C ALA A 405 47.69 2.31 -38.34
N LEU A 406 48.17 2.90 -39.44
CA LEU A 406 47.40 3.80 -40.31
C LEU A 406 46.37 3.04 -41.16
N ASP A 407 46.69 1.85 -41.65
CA ASP A 407 45.77 1.03 -42.47
C ASP A 407 44.57 0.54 -41.63
N MET A 408 44.81 0.19 -40.35
CA MET A 408 43.73 -0.09 -39.39
C MET A 408 42.83 1.13 -39.10
N ALA A 409 43.33 2.36 -39.26
CA ALA A 409 42.63 3.58 -38.85
C ALA A 409 41.31 3.80 -39.59
N GLY A 410 41.22 3.43 -40.87
CA GLY A 410 39.98 3.54 -41.65
C GLY A 410 38.81 2.77 -41.02
N SER A 411 39.08 1.57 -40.48
CA SER A 411 38.07 0.75 -39.80
C SER A 411 37.61 1.34 -38.45
N LEU A 412 38.51 2.06 -37.76
CA LEU A 412 38.24 2.72 -36.49
C LEU A 412 37.47 4.04 -36.71
N ILE A 413 37.86 4.82 -37.72
CA ILE A 413 37.14 6.03 -38.15
C ILE A 413 35.70 5.68 -38.58
N ALA A 414 35.50 4.59 -39.33
CA ALA A 414 34.16 4.12 -39.71
C ALA A 414 33.29 3.75 -38.50
N ARG A 415 33.86 3.22 -37.41
CA ARG A 415 33.13 2.98 -36.16
C ARG A 415 32.78 4.30 -35.45
N ILE A 416 33.75 5.21 -35.30
CA ILE A 416 33.55 6.54 -34.69
C ILE A 416 32.48 7.35 -35.44
N GLN A 417 32.44 7.26 -36.77
CA GLN A 417 31.41 7.87 -37.63
C GLN A 417 29.98 7.43 -37.31
N THR A 418 29.77 6.27 -36.67
CA THR A 418 28.42 5.86 -36.20
C THR A 418 27.90 6.67 -35.01
N SER A 419 28.73 7.54 -34.41
CA SER A 419 28.36 8.31 -33.21
C SER A 419 28.90 9.75 -33.20
N THR A 420 29.44 10.28 -34.29
CA THR A 420 29.93 11.67 -34.39
C THR A 420 29.49 12.36 -35.68
N SER A 421 29.73 13.67 -35.79
CA SER A 421 29.29 14.48 -36.93
C SER A 421 29.92 14.05 -38.25
N SER A 422 29.20 14.23 -39.35
CA SER A 422 29.76 14.06 -40.70
C SER A 422 30.93 15.01 -40.96
N GLN A 423 30.94 16.20 -40.33
CA GLN A 423 32.09 17.12 -40.35
C GLN A 423 33.29 16.58 -39.56
N ASN A 424 33.10 16.01 -38.37
CA ASN A 424 34.18 15.45 -37.54
C ASN A 424 34.70 14.14 -38.14
N GLY A 425 33.81 13.30 -38.67
CA GLY A 425 34.17 12.10 -39.43
C GLY A 425 34.92 12.42 -40.73
N GLY A 426 34.51 13.47 -41.44
CA GLY A 426 35.21 14.00 -42.60
C GLY A 426 36.57 14.62 -42.23
N ALA A 427 36.64 15.38 -41.14
CA ALA A 427 37.89 15.95 -40.63
C ALA A 427 38.87 14.86 -40.16
N LEU A 428 38.41 13.83 -39.43
CA LEU A 428 39.20 12.65 -39.07
C LEU A 428 39.77 11.98 -40.32
N THR A 429 38.94 11.74 -41.34
CA THR A 429 39.37 11.14 -42.62
C THR A 429 40.38 12.03 -43.35
N SER A 430 40.17 13.35 -43.34
CA SER A 430 41.06 14.35 -43.97
C SER A 430 42.41 14.46 -43.27
N TRP A 431 42.44 14.55 -41.93
CA TRP A 431 43.68 14.54 -41.14
C TRP A 431 44.42 13.22 -41.29
N MET A 432 43.71 12.09 -41.31
CA MET A 432 44.36 10.78 -41.51
C MET A 432 44.95 10.63 -42.91
N SER A 433 44.24 11.08 -43.94
CA SER A 433 44.75 11.14 -45.31
C SER A 433 46.01 12.04 -45.41
N MET A 434 46.00 13.23 -44.80
CA MET A 434 47.18 14.10 -44.73
C MET A 434 48.38 13.44 -44.01
N ILE A 435 48.15 12.75 -42.89
CA ILE A 435 49.20 12.01 -42.18
C ILE A 435 49.72 10.85 -43.04
N GLN A 436 48.85 10.08 -43.68
CA GLN A 436 49.23 8.95 -44.53
C GLN A 436 50.02 9.39 -45.78
N THR A 437 49.59 10.46 -46.46
CA THR A 437 50.34 11.08 -47.56
C THR A 437 51.70 11.58 -47.09
N ALA A 438 51.75 12.39 -46.02
CA ALA A 438 53.01 12.97 -45.55
C ALA A 438 53.96 11.92 -44.94
N MET A 439 53.47 10.81 -44.39
CA MET A 439 54.31 9.65 -44.01
C MET A 439 54.87 8.91 -45.23
N THR A 440 54.10 8.85 -46.33
CA THR A 440 54.57 8.30 -47.62
C THR A 440 55.65 9.21 -48.24
N ASP A 441 55.47 10.52 -48.18
CA ASP A 441 56.48 11.51 -48.56
C ASP A 441 57.73 11.39 -47.67
N ILE A 442 57.59 11.31 -46.35
CA ILE A 442 58.72 11.10 -45.42
C ILE A 442 59.49 9.83 -45.78
N SER A 443 58.81 8.70 -46.03
CA SER A 443 59.45 7.46 -46.45
C SER A 443 60.21 7.62 -47.78
N THR A 444 59.58 8.26 -48.77
CA THR A 444 60.15 8.50 -50.11
C THR A 444 61.36 9.43 -50.07
N TYR A 445 61.30 10.52 -49.30
CA TYR A 445 62.40 11.46 -49.15
C TYR A 445 63.49 10.94 -48.20
N LEU A 446 63.19 10.05 -47.25
CA LEU A 446 64.21 9.34 -46.46
C LEU A 446 64.98 8.31 -47.30
N ASP A 447 64.31 7.54 -48.17
CA ASP A 447 64.98 6.64 -49.12
C ASP A 447 65.81 7.42 -50.16
N THR A 448 65.28 8.54 -50.65
CA THR A 448 66.03 9.47 -51.52
C THR A 448 67.26 10.05 -50.81
N LEU A 449 67.10 10.52 -49.57
CA LEU A 449 68.20 11.03 -48.75
C LEU A 449 69.22 9.94 -48.40
N TYR A 450 68.78 8.70 -48.15
CA TYR A 450 69.66 7.56 -47.94
C TYR A 450 70.52 7.29 -49.18
N LYS A 451 69.93 7.31 -50.37
CA LYS A 451 70.65 7.17 -51.65
C LYS A 451 71.64 8.33 -51.89
N GLU A 452 71.24 9.56 -51.56
CA GLU A 452 72.13 10.73 -51.64
C GLU A 452 73.28 10.68 -50.61
N VAL A 453 73.04 10.19 -49.39
CA VAL A 453 74.08 9.98 -48.36
C VAL A 453 75.02 8.84 -48.73
N VAL A 454 74.52 7.75 -49.32
CA VAL A 454 75.37 6.66 -49.86
C VAL A 454 76.24 7.17 -51.00
N ALA A 455 75.72 8.07 -51.86
CA ALA A 455 76.52 8.74 -52.89
C ALA A 455 77.61 9.64 -52.29
N VAL A 456 77.31 10.42 -51.24
CA VAL A 456 78.34 11.17 -50.47
C VAL A 456 79.42 10.24 -49.94
N MET A 457 79.04 9.11 -49.32
CA MET A 457 80.01 8.15 -48.76
C MET A 457 80.87 7.47 -49.82
N ALA A 458 80.36 7.31 -51.05
CA ALA A 458 81.10 6.77 -52.19
C ALA A 458 82.02 7.80 -52.88
N ALA A 459 81.80 9.10 -52.67
CA ALA A 459 82.47 10.19 -53.39
C ALA A 459 83.86 10.58 -52.84
N GLY A 460 84.38 9.87 -51.82
CA GLY A 460 85.70 10.13 -51.23
C GLY A 460 85.66 11.12 -50.04
N PRO A 461 86.70 11.95 -49.82
CA PRO A 461 86.81 12.79 -48.63
C PRO A 461 85.60 13.72 -48.41
N LEU A 462 85.09 13.72 -47.17
CA LEU A 462 83.96 14.53 -46.73
C LEU A 462 84.33 16.02 -46.65
N SER A 463 84.19 16.72 -47.78
CA SER A 463 84.27 18.17 -47.87
C SER A 463 82.87 18.79 -47.99
N ALA A 464 82.75 20.10 -47.70
CA ALA A 464 81.48 20.81 -47.82
C ALA A 464 80.91 20.78 -49.25
N SER A 465 81.76 20.80 -50.29
CA SER A 465 81.33 20.64 -51.69
C SER A 465 80.97 19.20 -52.04
N THR A 466 81.66 18.19 -51.47
CA THR A 466 81.28 16.77 -51.63
C THR A 466 79.85 16.53 -51.14
N VAL A 467 79.49 17.13 -50.00
CA VAL A 467 78.13 17.04 -49.43
C VAL A 467 77.12 17.83 -50.28
N ALA A 468 77.41 19.10 -50.58
CA ALA A 468 76.49 19.99 -51.30
C ALA A 468 76.20 19.57 -52.76
N ASN A 469 77.12 18.84 -53.41
CA ASN A 469 76.93 18.33 -54.77
C ASN A 469 76.10 17.04 -54.84
N ASN A 470 75.97 16.29 -53.73
CA ASN A 470 75.31 14.97 -53.71
C ASN A 470 74.00 14.95 -52.93
N ILE A 471 73.90 15.67 -51.80
CA ILE A 471 72.64 15.86 -51.07
C ILE A 471 71.94 17.09 -51.64
N LYS A 472 70.79 16.89 -52.29
CA LYS A 472 70.08 17.98 -52.95
C LYS A 472 69.33 18.81 -51.90
N PRO A 473 69.44 20.16 -51.93
CA PRO A 473 68.64 21.01 -51.04
C PRO A 473 67.13 20.73 -51.14
N ALA A 474 66.63 20.43 -52.34
CA ALA A 474 65.23 20.05 -52.57
C ALA A 474 64.80 18.80 -51.77
N THR A 475 65.64 17.76 -51.66
CA THR A 475 65.34 16.55 -50.88
C THR A 475 65.18 16.89 -49.39
N LEU A 476 66.05 17.74 -48.86
CA LEU A 476 65.99 18.20 -47.46
C LEU A 476 64.81 19.15 -47.20
N PHE A 477 64.53 20.09 -48.10
CA PHE A 477 63.38 20.99 -47.99
C PHE A 477 62.05 20.24 -48.07
N ASN A 478 61.92 19.27 -48.97
CA ASN A 478 60.71 18.47 -49.10
C ASN A 478 60.50 17.54 -47.90
N LEU A 479 61.56 16.91 -47.37
CA LEU A 479 61.49 16.12 -46.14
C LEU A 479 61.08 16.97 -44.93
N ALA A 480 61.67 18.17 -44.77
CA ALA A 480 61.27 19.10 -43.72
C ALA A 480 59.82 19.59 -43.88
N GLY A 481 59.38 19.81 -45.13
CA GLY A 481 57.99 20.11 -45.48
C GLY A 481 57.04 18.99 -45.05
N ALA A 482 57.32 17.75 -45.40
CA ALA A 482 56.50 16.60 -45.05
C ALA A 482 56.42 16.37 -43.52
N ILE A 483 57.53 16.51 -42.79
CA ILE A 483 57.55 16.48 -41.31
C ILE A 483 56.70 17.61 -40.71
N SER A 484 56.74 18.81 -41.29
CA SER A 484 55.89 19.94 -40.90
C SER A 484 54.40 19.66 -41.14
N VAL A 485 54.06 19.01 -42.26
CA VAL A 485 52.68 18.58 -42.56
C VAL A 485 52.19 17.53 -41.56
N VAL A 486 52.98 16.49 -41.24
CA VAL A 486 52.62 15.51 -40.19
C VAL A 486 52.38 16.21 -38.84
N THR A 487 53.31 17.08 -38.42
CA THR A 487 53.22 17.82 -37.14
C THR A 487 52.01 18.76 -37.09
N THR A 488 51.59 19.30 -38.24
CA THR A 488 50.41 20.17 -38.36
C THR A 488 49.12 19.35 -38.36
N ALA A 489 49.09 18.23 -39.07
CA ALA A 489 47.95 17.32 -39.11
C ALA A 489 47.73 16.61 -37.77
N GLU A 490 48.77 16.29 -37.00
CA GLU A 490 48.66 15.77 -35.62
C GLU A 490 47.98 16.79 -34.68
N LYS A 491 48.31 18.09 -34.81
CA LYS A 491 47.65 19.17 -34.06
C LYS A 491 46.20 19.38 -34.48
N GLY A 492 45.91 19.28 -35.78
CA GLY A 492 44.55 19.29 -36.32
C GLY A 492 43.72 18.13 -35.77
N LEU A 493 44.24 16.91 -35.88
CA LEU A 493 43.68 15.68 -35.33
C LEU A 493 43.42 15.79 -33.82
N THR A 494 44.40 16.28 -33.05
CA THR A 494 44.27 16.48 -31.59
C THR A 494 43.12 17.43 -31.25
N THR A 495 42.91 18.47 -32.06
CA THR A 495 41.82 19.44 -31.85
C THR A 495 40.46 18.82 -32.18
N THR A 496 40.35 18.08 -33.29
CA THR A 496 39.13 17.33 -33.65
C THR A 496 38.80 16.26 -32.60
N VAL A 497 39.78 15.49 -32.13
CA VAL A 497 39.62 14.47 -31.07
C VAL A 497 39.12 15.08 -29.76
N ARG A 498 39.67 16.24 -29.35
CA ARG A 498 39.20 16.96 -28.14
C ARG A 498 37.75 17.43 -28.25
N SER A 499 37.31 17.86 -29.44
CA SER A 499 35.90 18.21 -29.68
C SER A 499 34.98 16.98 -29.57
N ILE A 500 35.32 15.87 -30.21
CA ILE A 500 34.55 14.61 -30.12
C ILE A 500 34.48 14.12 -28.67
N ARG A 501 35.62 14.11 -27.97
CA ARG A 501 35.68 13.75 -26.54
C ARG A 501 34.75 14.62 -25.70
N SER A 502 34.79 15.95 -25.87
CA SER A 502 33.96 16.86 -25.06
C SER A 502 32.46 16.56 -25.20
N SER A 503 31.97 16.29 -26.42
CA SER A 503 30.57 15.88 -26.62
C SER A 503 30.27 14.52 -25.98
N PHE A 504 31.18 13.54 -26.05
CA PHE A 504 30.99 12.25 -25.39
C PHE A 504 31.09 12.32 -23.85
N GLU A 505 31.92 13.21 -23.30
CA GLU A 505 31.98 13.48 -21.87
C GLU A 505 30.71 14.15 -21.37
N GLN A 506 30.16 15.11 -22.13
CA GLN A 506 28.85 15.69 -21.82
C GLN A 506 27.75 14.63 -21.84
N ALA A 507 27.74 13.73 -22.84
CA ALA A 507 26.83 12.59 -22.92
C ALA A 507 26.98 11.61 -21.74
N SER A 508 28.22 11.33 -21.32
CA SER A 508 28.53 10.46 -20.18
C SER A 508 28.10 11.10 -18.84
N ASN A 509 28.37 12.39 -18.65
CA ASN A 509 27.97 13.13 -17.45
C ASN A 509 26.44 13.23 -17.33
N ILE A 510 25.76 13.43 -18.46
CA ILE A 510 24.31 13.27 -18.61
C ILE A 510 23.92 11.87 -18.11
N LEU A 511 24.34 10.79 -18.79
CA LEU A 511 23.96 9.41 -18.48
C LEU A 511 24.24 9.01 -17.01
N ASN A 512 25.35 9.47 -16.43
CA ASN A 512 25.72 9.21 -15.04
C ASN A 512 24.81 9.94 -14.04
N SER A 513 24.32 11.16 -14.35
CA SER A 513 23.29 11.80 -13.53
C SER A 513 22.00 11.00 -13.59
N TYR A 514 21.47 10.68 -14.77
CA TYR A 514 20.19 9.94 -14.88
C TYR A 514 20.25 8.57 -14.20
N ASN A 515 21.39 7.85 -14.25
CA ASN A 515 21.57 6.62 -13.48
C ASN A 515 21.62 6.88 -11.96
N THR A 516 22.20 7.99 -11.51
CA THR A 516 22.20 8.40 -10.10
C THR A 516 20.80 8.80 -9.63
N ASP A 517 20.06 9.60 -10.39
CA ASP A 517 18.73 10.09 -10.05
C ASP A 517 17.67 8.99 -10.12
N MET A 518 17.82 8.04 -11.04
CA MET A 518 17.05 6.79 -11.06
C MET A 518 17.41 5.85 -9.90
N ALA A 519 18.69 5.75 -9.51
CA ALA A 519 19.09 5.00 -8.32
C ALA A 519 18.61 5.67 -7.02
N ASN A 520 18.55 7.00 -6.98
CA ASN A 520 17.95 7.78 -5.90
C ASN A 520 16.44 7.52 -5.83
N ALA A 521 15.74 7.51 -6.98
CA ALA A 521 14.33 7.15 -7.05
C ALA A 521 14.09 5.71 -6.55
N LEU A 522 14.84 4.72 -7.05
CA LEU A 522 14.80 3.32 -6.59
C LEU A 522 15.09 3.19 -5.09
N THR A 523 16.05 3.96 -4.57
CA THR A 523 16.38 4.02 -3.15
C THR A 523 15.26 4.67 -2.34
N SER A 524 14.57 5.69 -2.86
CA SER A 524 13.36 6.27 -2.27
C SER A 524 12.24 5.21 -2.21
N VAL A 525 12.08 4.36 -3.24
CA VAL A 525 11.13 3.25 -3.18
C VAL A 525 11.48 2.25 -2.08
N ASN A 526 12.72 1.76 -2.07
CA ASN A 526 13.15 0.74 -1.12
C ASN A 526 13.10 1.26 0.33
N ASN A 527 13.40 2.55 0.53
CA ASN A 527 13.17 3.24 1.81
C ASN A 527 11.68 3.34 2.13
N THR A 528 10.83 3.80 1.20
CA THR A 528 9.37 3.90 1.41
C THR A 528 8.75 2.53 1.72
N GLN A 529 9.14 1.49 1.00
CA GLN A 529 8.72 0.10 1.21
C GLN A 529 9.15 -0.41 2.58
N ARG A 530 10.40 -0.15 3.00
CA ARG A 530 10.92 -0.52 4.33
C ARG A 530 10.23 0.26 5.44
N ASP A 531 10.05 1.56 5.28
CA ASP A 531 9.51 2.43 6.33
C ASP A 531 7.99 2.26 6.45
N TYR A 532 7.31 1.91 5.35
CA TYR A 532 5.95 1.40 5.35
C TYR A 532 5.85 0.01 6.00
N TYR A 533 6.72 -0.94 5.62
CA TYR A 533 6.82 -2.24 6.29
C TYR A 533 7.03 -2.08 7.80
N ASN A 534 7.92 -1.19 8.23
CA ASN A 534 8.15 -0.88 9.64
C ASN A 534 6.90 -0.28 10.32
N GLN A 535 6.18 0.63 9.65
CA GLN A 535 4.92 1.15 10.16
C GLN A 535 3.85 0.07 10.28
N VAL A 536 3.65 -0.77 9.26
CA VAL A 536 2.66 -1.85 9.26
C VAL A 536 3.03 -2.92 10.27
N VAL A 537 4.29 -3.36 10.34
CA VAL A 537 4.77 -4.32 11.35
C VAL A 537 4.62 -3.75 12.76
N SER A 538 4.91 -2.47 12.98
CA SER A 538 4.71 -1.81 14.27
C SER A 538 3.24 -1.72 14.65
N ARG A 539 2.36 -1.29 13.72
CA ARG A 539 0.90 -1.27 13.89
C ARG A 539 0.37 -2.67 14.16
N ILE A 540 0.69 -3.67 13.33
CA ILE A 540 0.27 -5.07 13.48
C ILE A 540 0.79 -5.65 14.79
N SER A 541 2.03 -5.39 15.18
CA SER A 541 2.58 -5.88 16.43
C SER A 541 1.92 -5.21 17.64
N SER A 542 1.65 -3.90 17.57
CA SER A 542 0.87 -3.15 18.58
C SER A 542 -0.56 -3.67 18.68
N TYR A 543 -1.24 -3.88 17.55
CA TYR A 543 -2.62 -4.34 17.50
C TYR A 543 -2.77 -5.83 17.80
N ARG A 544 -1.83 -6.68 17.40
CA ARG A 544 -1.75 -8.10 17.83
C ARG A 544 -1.53 -8.17 19.33
N SER A 545 -0.66 -7.31 19.89
CA SER A 545 -0.45 -7.23 21.33
C SER A 545 -1.71 -6.74 22.05
N LYS A 546 -2.42 -5.73 21.52
CA LYS A 546 -3.70 -5.26 22.06
C LYS A 546 -4.78 -6.33 21.97
N VAL A 547 -5.04 -6.92 20.79
CA VAL A 547 -6.04 -7.97 20.59
C VAL A 547 -5.73 -9.18 21.47
N SER A 548 -4.47 -9.61 21.56
CA SER A 548 -4.03 -10.70 22.44
C SER A 548 -4.20 -10.35 23.92
N TRP A 549 -3.99 -9.09 24.30
CA TRP A 549 -4.18 -8.61 25.67
C TRP A 549 -5.66 -8.46 26.05
N GLU A 550 -6.50 -7.87 25.20
CA GLU A 550 -7.96 -7.79 25.38
C GLU A 550 -8.59 -9.19 25.38
N SER A 551 -8.14 -10.09 24.48
CA SER A 551 -8.62 -11.48 24.46
C SER A 551 -8.21 -12.23 25.72
N SER A 552 -6.95 -12.08 26.16
CA SER A 552 -6.46 -12.71 27.40
C SER A 552 -7.12 -12.12 28.64
N TRP A 553 -7.39 -10.81 28.66
CA TRP A 553 -8.09 -10.12 29.72
C TRP A 553 -9.55 -10.58 29.82
N GLY A 554 -10.30 -10.56 28.71
CA GLY A 554 -11.70 -11.01 28.66
C GLY A 554 -11.86 -12.50 28.97
N VAL A 555 -10.94 -13.34 28.48
CA VAL A 555 -10.84 -14.75 28.88
C VAL A 555 -10.58 -14.87 30.39
N THR A 556 -9.59 -14.15 30.93
CA THR A 556 -9.26 -14.20 32.36
C THR A 556 -10.42 -13.73 33.23
N ASP A 557 -11.12 -12.66 32.83
CA ASP A 557 -12.29 -12.13 33.54
C ASP A 557 -13.40 -13.19 33.61
N ILE A 558 -13.74 -13.84 32.50
CA ILE A 558 -14.73 -14.92 32.46
C ILE A 558 -14.27 -16.16 33.24
N VAL A 559 -13.01 -16.60 33.06
CA VAL A 559 -12.43 -17.77 33.74
C VAL A 559 -12.37 -17.57 35.27
N ASN A 560 -12.10 -16.35 35.74
CA ASN A 560 -12.13 -15.99 37.17
C ASN A 560 -13.52 -16.16 37.83
N ARG A 561 -14.59 -16.38 37.04
CA ARG A 561 -15.93 -16.69 37.55
C ARG A 561 -16.21 -18.19 37.68
N LEU A 562 -15.39 -19.07 37.08
CA LEU A 562 -15.50 -20.53 37.26
C LEU A 562 -15.45 -20.98 38.74
N PRO A 563 -14.57 -20.44 39.61
CA PRO A 563 -14.57 -20.79 41.04
C PRO A 563 -15.89 -20.48 41.77
N ARG A 564 -16.68 -19.51 41.27
CA ARG A 564 -18.01 -19.18 41.79
C ARG A 564 -19.11 -20.09 41.24
N ILE A 565 -18.87 -20.78 40.13
CA ILE A 565 -19.75 -21.80 39.54
C ILE A 565 -19.55 -23.16 40.24
N ASN A 566 -18.34 -23.47 40.72
CA ASN A 566 -18.01 -24.73 41.42
C ASN A 566 -19.04 -25.22 42.46
N PRO A 567 -19.60 -24.39 43.36
CA PRO A 567 -20.62 -24.85 44.31
C PRO A 567 -21.90 -25.34 43.62
N PHE A 568 -22.32 -24.65 42.56
CA PHE A 568 -23.51 -24.97 41.78
C PHE A 568 -23.32 -26.22 40.91
N MET A 569 -22.08 -26.63 40.62
CA MET A 569 -21.79 -27.94 40.00
C MET A 569 -22.00 -29.11 40.99
N GLN A 570 -21.90 -28.86 42.31
CA GLN A 570 -22.14 -29.88 43.33
C GLN A 570 -23.59 -29.91 43.83
N ASP A 571 -24.24 -28.76 43.97
CA ASP A 571 -25.69 -28.67 44.23
C ASP A 571 -26.48 -29.41 43.15
N SER A 572 -27.46 -30.23 43.54
CA SER A 572 -28.21 -31.03 42.57
C SER A 572 -28.99 -30.14 41.59
N THR A 573 -29.75 -29.17 42.07
CA THR A 573 -30.68 -28.29 41.31
C THR A 573 -30.02 -27.45 40.22
N THR A 574 -28.72 -27.22 40.33
CA THR A 574 -27.95 -26.39 39.40
C THR A 574 -26.85 -27.14 38.65
N ARG A 575 -26.54 -28.39 39.01
CA ARG A 575 -25.40 -29.17 38.47
C ARG A 575 -25.32 -29.22 36.94
N THR A 576 -26.35 -29.68 36.25
CA THR A 576 -26.29 -29.86 34.78
C THR A 576 -26.03 -28.54 34.07
N THR A 577 -26.74 -27.48 34.45
CA THR A 577 -26.62 -26.16 33.82
C THR A 577 -25.33 -25.44 34.20
N ALA A 578 -24.82 -25.66 35.42
CA ALA A 578 -23.52 -25.15 35.86
C ALA A 578 -22.34 -25.83 35.13
N LEU A 579 -22.39 -27.15 34.91
CA LEU A 579 -21.37 -27.90 34.15
C LEU A 579 -21.46 -27.63 32.64
N GLN A 580 -22.67 -27.47 32.09
CA GLN A 580 -22.83 -26.98 30.72
C GLN A 580 -22.26 -25.57 30.54
N LEU A 581 -22.41 -24.68 31.54
CA LEU A 581 -21.79 -23.36 31.50
C LEU A 581 -20.26 -23.43 31.64
N ASN A 582 -19.72 -24.35 32.46
CA ASN A 582 -18.28 -24.61 32.53
C ASN A 582 -17.70 -24.97 31.14
N ALA A 583 -18.29 -25.96 30.47
CA ALA A 583 -17.91 -26.36 29.12
C ALA A 583 -18.11 -25.24 28.08
N SER A 584 -19.17 -24.44 28.22
CA SER A 584 -19.43 -23.26 27.38
C SER A 584 -18.37 -22.17 27.56
N ILE A 585 -17.89 -21.93 28.78
CA ILE A 585 -16.82 -20.96 29.08
C ILE A 585 -15.48 -21.40 28.48
N THR A 586 -15.15 -22.69 28.55
CA THR A 586 -13.99 -23.27 27.87
C THR A 586 -14.09 -23.08 26.36
N THR A 587 -15.24 -23.46 25.77
CA THR A 587 -15.49 -23.33 24.32
C THR A 587 -15.41 -21.88 23.83
N MET A 588 -15.98 -20.95 24.60
CA MET A 588 -15.91 -19.51 24.35
C MET A 588 -14.48 -18.98 24.41
N THR A 589 -13.70 -19.42 25.41
CA THR A 589 -12.28 -19.05 25.55
C THR A 589 -11.46 -19.45 24.33
N THR A 590 -11.58 -20.71 23.89
CA THR A 590 -10.92 -21.21 22.69
C THR A 590 -11.37 -20.42 21.45
N THR A 591 -12.67 -20.14 21.31
CA THR A 591 -13.22 -19.40 20.16
C THR A 591 -12.69 -17.96 20.08
N ILE A 592 -12.62 -17.26 21.21
CA ILE A 592 -12.03 -15.91 21.31
C ILE A 592 -10.56 -15.92 20.86
N GLN A 593 -9.77 -16.88 21.35
CA GLN A 593 -8.36 -17.04 20.98
C GLN A 593 -8.20 -17.43 19.50
N THR A 594 -9.06 -18.29 18.95
CA THR A 594 -9.09 -18.64 17.52
C THR A 594 -9.37 -17.42 16.65
N ASN A 595 -10.36 -16.59 17.00
CA ASN A 595 -10.66 -15.35 16.27
C ASN A 595 -9.49 -14.35 16.32
N ALA A 596 -8.83 -14.20 17.48
CA ALA A 596 -7.61 -13.38 17.61
C ALA A 596 -6.45 -13.88 16.72
N ASN A 597 -6.27 -15.20 16.60
CA ASN A 597 -5.26 -15.80 15.73
C ASN A 597 -5.59 -15.64 14.24
N ILE A 598 -6.85 -15.85 13.83
CA ILE A 598 -7.32 -15.58 12.45
C ILE A 598 -7.05 -14.13 12.05
N PHE A 599 -7.35 -13.20 12.97
CA PHE A 599 -7.12 -11.76 12.78
C PHE A 599 -5.62 -11.45 12.58
N SER A 600 -4.75 -11.99 13.44
CA SER A 600 -3.29 -11.85 13.32
C SER A 600 -2.76 -12.40 11.99
N ASN A 601 -3.26 -13.56 11.55
CA ASN A 601 -2.77 -14.22 10.34
C ASN A 601 -3.21 -13.48 9.06
N SER A 602 -4.42 -12.89 9.04
CA SER A 602 -4.83 -12.06 7.89
C SER A 602 -4.05 -10.73 7.83
N LEU A 603 -3.74 -10.12 8.97
CA LEU A 603 -2.85 -8.95 9.02
C LEU A 603 -1.45 -9.28 8.48
N GLN A 604 -0.88 -10.43 8.84
CA GLN A 604 0.39 -10.87 8.26
C GLN A 604 0.28 -11.17 6.75
N THR A 605 -0.84 -11.72 6.28
CA THR A 605 -1.11 -11.90 4.84
C THR A 605 -1.19 -10.57 4.11
N GLN A 606 -1.77 -9.54 4.74
CA GLN A 606 -1.84 -8.18 4.22
C GLN A 606 -0.43 -7.62 3.93
N MET A 607 0.51 -7.77 4.87
CA MET A 607 1.91 -7.36 4.69
C MET A 607 2.54 -7.97 3.44
N THR A 608 2.33 -9.27 3.20
CA THR A 608 2.88 -9.97 2.04
C THR A 608 2.29 -9.42 0.74
N GLN A 609 0.97 -9.24 0.66
CA GLN A 609 0.32 -8.66 -0.52
C GLN A 609 0.83 -7.25 -0.83
N LEU A 610 0.98 -6.42 0.19
CA LEU A 610 1.50 -5.05 0.08
C LEU A 610 2.97 -5.02 -0.37
N PHE A 611 3.82 -5.88 0.20
CA PHE A 611 5.22 -5.98 -0.18
C PHE A 611 5.39 -6.47 -1.62
N THR A 612 4.66 -7.52 -2.01
CA THR A 612 4.68 -8.06 -3.37
C THR A 612 4.13 -7.07 -4.40
N GLY A 613 3.09 -6.30 -4.06
CA GLY A 613 2.57 -5.22 -4.91
C GLY A 613 3.58 -4.07 -5.09
N ALA A 614 4.25 -3.65 -4.02
CA ALA A 614 5.31 -2.64 -4.09
C ALA A 614 6.54 -3.13 -4.89
N GLU A 615 6.93 -4.40 -4.73
CA GLU A 615 7.99 -4.99 -5.55
C GLU A 615 7.57 -5.10 -7.02
N ALA A 616 6.37 -5.60 -7.33
CA ALA A 616 5.83 -5.65 -8.68
C ALA A 616 5.77 -4.26 -9.32
N PHE A 617 5.45 -3.22 -8.56
CA PHE A 617 5.50 -1.84 -9.01
C PHE A 617 6.91 -1.42 -9.46
N VAL A 618 7.95 -1.71 -8.68
CA VAL A 618 9.36 -1.45 -9.06
C VAL A 618 9.76 -2.25 -10.30
N GLN A 619 9.47 -3.55 -10.29
CA GLN A 619 9.86 -4.49 -11.34
C GLN A 619 9.16 -4.20 -12.68
N SER A 620 7.95 -3.63 -12.65
CA SER A 620 7.14 -3.32 -13.84
C SER A 620 7.27 -1.87 -14.30
N ASN A 621 7.08 -0.88 -13.42
CA ASN A 621 6.97 0.52 -13.82
C ASN A 621 8.33 1.23 -13.92
N ILE A 622 9.23 1.05 -12.94
CA ILE A 622 10.55 1.71 -13.01
C ILE A 622 11.42 1.06 -14.08
N LYS A 623 11.47 -0.28 -14.13
CA LYS A 623 12.24 -1.00 -15.15
C LYS A 623 11.77 -0.80 -16.59
N SER A 624 10.49 -0.50 -16.83
CA SER A 624 10.00 -0.20 -18.19
C SER A 624 10.33 1.21 -18.66
N LEU A 625 10.56 2.16 -17.76
CA LEU A 625 10.95 3.51 -18.12
C LEU A 625 12.43 3.63 -18.54
N VAL A 626 13.34 2.90 -17.87
CA VAL A 626 14.81 3.02 -18.09
C VAL A 626 15.20 3.04 -19.58
N PRO A 627 14.78 2.07 -20.42
CA PRO A 627 15.23 2.01 -21.82
C PRO A 627 14.69 3.15 -22.68
N VAL A 628 13.56 3.76 -22.28
CA VAL A 628 12.92 4.88 -22.98
C VAL A 628 13.68 6.18 -22.68
N PHE A 629 14.01 6.42 -21.40
CA PHE A 629 14.88 7.53 -21.01
C PHE A 629 16.28 7.40 -21.64
N ASP A 630 16.91 6.22 -21.54
CA ASP A 630 18.21 5.95 -22.17
C ASP A 630 18.19 6.22 -23.68
N ALA A 631 17.12 5.85 -24.39
CA ALA A 631 16.98 6.08 -25.82
C ALA A 631 16.90 7.58 -26.17
N SER A 632 16.06 8.36 -25.48
CA SER A 632 15.94 9.82 -25.71
C SER A 632 17.22 10.57 -25.32
N LEU A 633 17.87 10.17 -24.22
CA LEU A 633 19.14 10.73 -23.77
C LEU A 633 20.28 10.41 -24.74
N PHE A 634 20.35 9.18 -25.25
CA PHE A 634 21.29 8.81 -26.31
C PHE A 634 21.06 9.60 -27.60
N LYS A 635 19.81 9.85 -27.99
CA LYS A 635 19.49 10.69 -29.16
C LYS A 635 19.88 12.16 -28.96
N LEU A 636 19.71 12.73 -27.76
CA LEU A 636 20.23 14.06 -27.43
C LEU A 636 21.76 14.10 -27.47
N ALA A 637 22.42 13.15 -26.82
CA ALA A 637 23.87 12.98 -26.84
C ALA A 637 24.41 12.88 -28.27
N ALA A 638 23.80 12.05 -29.12
CA ALA A 638 24.12 11.94 -30.54
C ALA A 638 23.91 13.28 -31.26
N THR A 639 22.82 14.02 -31.00
CA THR A 639 22.61 15.36 -31.58
C THR A 639 23.74 16.33 -31.22
N MET A 640 24.28 16.23 -30.01
CA MET A 640 25.38 17.07 -29.52
C MET A 640 26.78 16.61 -29.96
N SER A 641 26.99 15.32 -30.28
CA SER A 641 28.22 14.83 -30.93
C SER A 641 28.19 14.96 -32.46
N VAL A 642 26.99 15.03 -33.05
CA VAL A 642 26.74 15.17 -34.49
C VAL A 642 26.81 16.63 -34.97
N GLY A 643 26.97 17.61 -34.06
CA GLY A 643 27.60 18.92 -34.35
C GLY A 643 27.05 19.71 -35.55
N GLY A 644 25.81 19.41 -35.97
CA GLY A 644 25.20 19.99 -37.17
C GLY A 644 24.89 21.47 -36.99
N ALA A 645 24.54 22.14 -38.11
CA ALA A 645 24.26 23.58 -38.14
C ALA A 645 23.19 24.06 -37.13
N PHE A 646 22.35 23.15 -36.61
CA PHE A 646 21.29 23.44 -35.66
C PHE A 646 21.51 22.82 -34.26
N ALA A 647 22.65 22.15 -33.99
CA ALA A 647 22.87 21.40 -32.74
C ALA A 647 22.75 22.25 -31.47
N SER A 648 23.26 23.49 -31.48
CA SER A 648 23.08 24.45 -30.37
C SER A 648 21.62 24.91 -30.23
N ASN A 649 20.90 25.04 -31.35
CA ASN A 649 19.48 25.41 -31.39
C ASN A 649 18.61 24.28 -30.82
N CYS A 650 18.87 23.03 -31.21
CA CYS A 650 18.18 21.86 -30.67
C CYS A 650 18.44 21.67 -29.17
N ASN A 651 19.67 21.89 -28.69
CA ASN A 651 19.97 21.88 -27.27
C ASN A 651 19.19 22.97 -26.51
N GLY A 652 19.21 24.22 -27.00
CA GLY A 652 18.46 25.34 -26.40
C GLY A 652 16.94 25.16 -26.40
N ARG A 653 16.38 24.43 -27.38
CA ARG A 653 14.94 24.16 -27.50
C ARG A 653 14.46 22.96 -26.68
N TYR A 654 15.23 21.87 -26.67
CA TYR A 654 14.80 20.54 -26.20
C TYR A 654 15.61 19.99 -25.02
N GLY A 655 16.84 20.46 -24.77
CA GLY A 655 17.67 19.97 -23.66
C GLY A 655 16.98 20.13 -22.30
N GLY A 656 16.43 21.32 -22.03
CA GLY A 656 15.64 21.57 -20.82
C GLY A 656 14.32 20.80 -20.76
N ALA A 657 13.74 20.39 -21.90
CA ALA A 657 12.55 19.54 -21.91
C ALA A 657 12.86 18.09 -21.51
N ILE A 658 14.07 17.62 -21.82
CA ILE A 658 14.59 16.31 -21.44
C ILE A 658 14.99 16.29 -19.95
N THR A 659 15.64 17.33 -19.43
CA THR A 659 15.85 17.48 -17.97
C THR A 659 14.52 17.55 -17.21
N ASN A 660 13.51 18.26 -17.74
CA ASN A 660 12.17 18.27 -17.15
C ASN A 660 11.47 16.90 -17.22
N LEU A 661 11.85 16.00 -18.13
CA LEU A 661 11.26 14.66 -18.22
C LEU A 661 11.66 13.78 -17.03
N GLU A 662 12.93 13.85 -16.60
CA GLU A 662 13.44 13.16 -15.41
C GLU A 662 12.88 13.77 -14.11
N ASN A 663 12.80 15.10 -14.02
CA ASN A 663 12.15 15.77 -12.90
C ASN A 663 10.66 15.36 -12.80
N ASN A 664 9.93 15.33 -13.91
CA ASN A 664 8.55 14.81 -13.97
C ASN A 664 8.46 13.33 -13.54
N MET A 665 9.42 12.49 -13.93
CA MET A 665 9.48 11.08 -13.49
C MET A 665 9.67 10.97 -11.98
N ARG A 666 10.69 11.62 -11.43
CA ARG A 666 11.02 11.58 -10.00
C ARG A 666 9.88 12.14 -9.15
N ASP A 667 9.36 13.31 -9.50
CA ASP A 667 8.34 14.00 -8.71
C ASP A 667 6.96 13.33 -8.86
N GLY A 668 6.67 12.76 -10.04
CA GLY A 668 5.51 11.90 -10.28
C GLY A 668 5.57 10.59 -9.49
N LEU A 669 6.70 9.89 -9.53
CA LEU A 669 6.93 8.69 -8.72
C LEU A 669 6.78 9.03 -7.22
N GLN A 670 7.43 10.09 -6.73
CA GLN A 670 7.32 10.52 -5.34
C GLN A 670 5.88 10.87 -4.94
N LYS A 671 5.09 11.46 -5.84
CA LYS A 671 3.65 11.68 -5.63
C LYS A 671 2.90 10.36 -5.46
N CYS A 672 3.11 9.37 -6.34
CA CYS A 672 2.51 8.05 -6.18
C CYS A 672 3.00 7.33 -4.89
N TYR A 673 4.25 7.54 -4.46
CA TYR A 673 4.76 7.01 -3.18
C TYR A 673 4.15 7.70 -1.96
N ASN A 674 3.83 8.99 -2.05
CA ASN A 674 3.10 9.70 -1.00
C ASN A 674 1.65 9.18 -0.89
N ASP A 675 1.02 8.80 -2.01
CA ASP A 675 -0.28 8.11 -2.01
C ASP A 675 -0.18 6.68 -1.42
N PHE A 676 0.94 5.98 -1.61
CA PHE A 676 1.26 4.72 -0.89
C PHE A 676 1.49 4.94 0.61
N ALA A 677 2.14 6.03 1.03
CA ALA A 677 2.55 6.22 2.43
C ALA A 677 1.36 6.49 3.39
N ASN A 678 0.27 7.05 2.89
CA ASN A 678 -0.92 7.44 3.67
C ASN A 678 -1.78 6.23 4.06
N THR A 679 -1.43 5.58 5.18
CA THR A 679 -1.97 4.25 5.53
C THR A 679 -2.64 4.14 6.90
N GLY A 680 -3.03 5.28 7.49
CA GLY A 680 -3.68 5.35 8.80
C GLY A 680 -5.13 4.83 8.84
N TYR A 681 -5.64 4.21 7.77
CA TYR A 681 -7.08 3.99 7.56
C TYR A 681 -7.59 2.63 8.04
N THR A 682 -6.70 1.69 8.37
CA THR A 682 -7.07 0.43 9.06
C THR A 682 -7.17 0.62 10.58
N ASP A 683 -6.35 1.50 11.17
CA ASP A 683 -6.30 1.78 12.61
C ASP A 683 -7.69 1.92 13.30
N PRO A 684 -8.68 2.65 12.73
CA PRO A 684 -9.98 2.81 13.38
C PRO A 684 -10.78 1.51 13.44
N PHE A 685 -10.79 0.73 12.37
CA PHE A 685 -11.49 -0.58 12.33
C PHE A 685 -10.85 -1.61 13.26
N ILE A 686 -9.53 -1.54 13.44
CA ILE A 686 -8.83 -2.41 14.39
C ILE A 686 -9.12 -1.97 15.84
N SER A 687 -9.15 -0.67 16.12
CA SER A 687 -9.55 -0.15 17.44
C SER A 687 -10.99 -0.54 17.80
N GLU A 688 -11.88 -0.48 16.81
CA GLU A 688 -13.29 -0.86 16.89
C GLU A 688 -13.45 -2.36 17.20
N TYR A 689 -12.69 -3.24 16.54
CA TYR A 689 -12.67 -4.68 16.84
C TYR A 689 -12.26 -4.98 18.30
N ASN A 690 -11.28 -4.26 18.85
CA ASN A 690 -10.88 -4.41 20.25
C ASN A 690 -12.00 -3.98 21.22
N MET A 691 -12.75 -2.92 20.89
CA MET A 691 -13.89 -2.47 21.69
C MET A 691 -15.03 -3.49 21.67
N VAL A 692 -15.36 -4.07 20.50
CA VAL A 692 -16.32 -5.19 20.39
C VAL A 692 -15.89 -6.35 21.29
N LEU A 693 -14.66 -6.84 21.15
CA LEU A 693 -14.16 -7.97 21.93
C LEU A 693 -14.28 -7.73 23.45
N ARG A 694 -13.95 -6.52 23.91
CA ARG A 694 -14.06 -6.12 25.32
C ARG A 694 -15.50 -6.07 25.82
N GLU A 695 -16.40 -5.39 25.11
CA GLU A 695 -17.78 -5.22 25.61
C GLU A 695 -18.59 -6.52 25.48
N GLN A 696 -18.33 -7.35 24.46
CA GLN A 696 -18.96 -8.67 24.33
C GLN A 696 -18.50 -9.63 25.43
N THR A 697 -17.20 -9.67 25.78
CA THR A 697 -16.70 -10.48 26.91
C THR A 697 -17.20 -9.96 28.26
N ARG A 698 -17.18 -8.64 28.48
CA ARG A 698 -17.78 -8.00 29.68
C ARG A 698 -19.27 -8.30 29.80
N SER A 699 -20.02 -8.30 28.69
CA SER A 699 -21.45 -8.62 28.70
C SER A 699 -21.69 -10.04 29.22
N VAL A 700 -20.99 -11.06 28.68
CA VAL A 700 -21.09 -12.44 29.20
C VAL A 700 -20.68 -12.52 30.67
N ALA A 701 -19.58 -11.88 31.06
CA ALA A 701 -19.08 -11.86 32.44
C ALA A 701 -20.11 -11.25 33.42
N ASN A 702 -20.68 -10.09 33.09
CA ASN A 702 -21.73 -9.42 33.86
C ASN A 702 -23.02 -10.25 33.96
N ARG A 703 -23.36 -11.02 32.92
CA ARG A 703 -24.57 -11.85 32.91
C ARG A 703 -24.36 -13.17 33.67
N ILE A 704 -23.15 -13.74 33.68
CA ILE A 704 -22.75 -14.79 34.63
C ILE A 704 -22.86 -14.26 36.06
N ASP A 705 -22.33 -13.06 36.35
CA ASP A 705 -22.45 -12.44 37.67
C ASP A 705 -23.89 -12.21 38.09
N PHE A 706 -24.75 -11.74 37.18
CA PHE A 706 -26.19 -11.62 37.44
C PHE A 706 -26.79 -12.95 37.92
N CYS A 707 -26.57 -14.05 37.18
CA CYS A 707 -27.08 -15.36 37.58
C CYS A 707 -26.53 -15.83 38.93
N LEU A 708 -25.24 -15.62 39.20
CA LEU A 708 -24.58 -16.01 40.45
C LEU A 708 -24.91 -15.08 41.63
N ASN A 709 -25.51 -13.91 41.38
CA ASN A 709 -25.95 -12.96 42.40
C ASN A 709 -27.45 -13.09 42.74
N LEU A 710 -28.22 -13.91 42.02
CA LEU A 710 -29.62 -14.24 42.37
C LEU A 710 -29.73 -15.02 43.70
N GLY A 711 -28.67 -15.71 44.12
CA GLY A 711 -28.64 -16.49 45.36
C GLY A 711 -27.46 -17.45 45.43
N SER A 712 -27.62 -18.51 46.23
CA SER A 712 -26.58 -19.46 46.62
C SER A 712 -27.05 -20.92 46.53
N THR A 713 -26.13 -21.86 46.69
CA THR A 713 -26.43 -23.29 46.90
C THR A 713 -27.18 -23.58 48.21
N THR A 714 -27.37 -22.59 49.09
CA THR A 714 -28.22 -22.67 50.30
C THR A 714 -29.56 -21.93 50.15
N SER A 715 -29.82 -21.31 48.99
CA SER A 715 -31.09 -20.62 48.71
C SER A 715 -32.25 -21.60 48.45
N THR A 716 -33.47 -21.09 48.42
CA THR A 716 -34.70 -21.89 48.19
C THR A 716 -34.71 -22.55 46.80
N PRO A 717 -35.48 -23.65 46.60
CA PRO A 717 -35.60 -24.31 45.29
C PRO A 717 -35.98 -23.35 44.16
N VAL A 718 -36.91 -22.43 44.44
CA VAL A 718 -37.31 -21.27 43.62
C VAL A 718 -36.10 -20.53 43.06
N ILE A 719 -35.22 -20.06 43.94
CA ILE A 719 -34.04 -19.29 43.55
C ILE A 719 -33.01 -20.17 42.84
N LYS A 720 -32.79 -21.41 43.30
CA LYS A 720 -31.87 -22.36 42.65
C LYS A 720 -32.26 -22.68 41.22
N ALA A 721 -33.54 -22.84 40.94
CA ALA A 721 -34.02 -23.11 39.59
C ALA A 721 -34.05 -21.85 38.70
N GLY A 722 -34.29 -20.67 39.29
CA GLY A 722 -34.00 -19.39 38.66
C GLY A 722 -32.54 -19.27 38.22
N ILE A 723 -31.59 -19.61 39.10
CA ILE A 723 -30.16 -19.69 38.79
C ILE A 723 -29.93 -20.71 37.67
N SER A 724 -30.43 -21.95 37.81
CA SER A 724 -30.28 -23.01 36.80
C SER A 724 -30.72 -22.57 35.41
N LYS A 725 -31.89 -21.93 35.31
CA LYS A 725 -32.42 -21.39 34.05
C LYS A 725 -31.61 -20.19 33.54
N CYS A 726 -31.17 -19.31 34.44
CA CYS A 726 -30.31 -18.18 34.10
C CYS A 726 -28.99 -18.63 33.50
N LEU A 727 -28.30 -19.62 34.10
CA LEU A 727 -27.09 -20.21 33.54
C LEU A 727 -27.38 -20.85 32.16
N SER A 728 -28.51 -21.56 32.00
CA SER A 728 -28.92 -22.17 30.73
C SER A 728 -29.17 -21.17 29.59
N GLU A 729 -29.82 -20.03 29.86
CA GLU A 729 -30.02 -18.98 28.85
C GLU A 729 -28.75 -18.11 28.66
N THR A 730 -27.85 -18.06 29.65
CA THR A 730 -26.53 -17.41 29.52
C THR A 730 -25.62 -18.12 28.51
N ILE A 731 -25.69 -19.46 28.43
CA ILE A 731 -24.99 -20.25 27.40
C ILE A 731 -25.44 -19.78 26.01
N LYS A 732 -26.76 -19.75 25.75
CA LYS A 732 -27.32 -19.30 24.47
C LYS A 732 -27.01 -17.84 24.15
N LEU A 733 -26.95 -16.98 25.16
CA LEU A 733 -26.49 -15.61 24.98
C LEU A 733 -25.01 -15.61 24.53
N SER A 734 -24.13 -16.35 25.21
CA SER A 734 -22.71 -16.42 24.83
C SER A 734 -22.49 -17.00 23.43
N GLU A 735 -23.30 -17.97 22.99
CA GLU A 735 -23.30 -18.49 21.61
C GLU A 735 -23.63 -17.39 20.58
N VAL A 736 -24.64 -16.54 20.87
CA VAL A 736 -25.00 -15.39 20.01
C VAL A 736 -23.89 -14.34 19.98
N LEU A 737 -23.34 -13.96 21.14
CA LEU A 737 -22.30 -12.93 21.22
C LEU A 737 -20.96 -13.40 20.59
N LEU A 738 -20.66 -14.71 20.62
CA LEU A 738 -19.56 -15.32 19.86
C LEU A 738 -19.80 -15.30 18.35
N GLY A 739 -21.04 -15.52 17.92
CA GLY A 739 -21.44 -15.39 16.51
C GLY A 739 -21.20 -13.96 16.00
N ASP A 740 -21.66 -12.97 16.75
CA ASP A 740 -21.43 -11.54 16.47
C ASP A 740 -19.92 -11.22 16.41
N LEU A 741 -19.13 -11.68 17.39
CA LEU A 741 -17.67 -11.49 17.39
C LEU A 741 -17.02 -12.08 16.13
N ALA A 742 -17.34 -13.33 15.77
CA ALA A 742 -16.78 -13.99 14.60
C ALA A 742 -17.19 -13.33 13.27
N ILE A 743 -18.38 -12.73 13.20
CA ILE A 743 -18.83 -11.90 12.07
C ILE A 743 -17.99 -10.61 12.01
N GLN A 744 -17.81 -9.91 13.13
CA GLN A 744 -17.01 -8.68 13.19
C GLN A 744 -15.52 -8.93 12.88
N THR A 745 -14.93 -10.05 13.34
CA THR A 745 -13.56 -10.46 12.93
C THR A 745 -13.46 -10.59 11.42
N LYS A 746 -14.39 -11.31 10.77
CA LYS A 746 -14.40 -11.51 9.31
C LYS A 746 -14.61 -10.20 8.55
N LEU A 747 -15.46 -9.31 9.07
CA LEU A 747 -15.72 -8.02 8.46
C LEU A 747 -14.48 -7.11 8.49
N VAL A 748 -13.84 -6.97 9.64
CA VAL A 748 -12.64 -6.12 9.77
C VAL A 748 -11.48 -6.70 8.95
N VAL A 749 -11.33 -8.03 8.91
CA VAL A 749 -10.43 -8.73 7.98
C VAL A 749 -10.72 -8.40 6.51
N ALA A 750 -11.99 -8.41 6.09
CA ALA A 750 -12.37 -8.06 4.72
C ALA A 750 -12.06 -6.57 4.40
N MET A 751 -12.31 -5.65 5.34
CA MET A 751 -11.96 -4.23 5.20
C MET A 751 -10.44 -4.03 5.08
N ILE A 752 -9.65 -4.71 5.92
CA ILE A 752 -8.17 -4.70 5.91
C ILE A 752 -7.65 -5.15 4.54
N ASN A 753 -8.10 -6.32 4.07
CA ASN A 753 -7.62 -6.91 2.82
C ASN A 753 -8.04 -6.08 1.60
N LEU A 754 -9.25 -5.50 1.63
CA LEU A 754 -9.74 -4.63 0.56
C LEU A 754 -8.95 -3.32 0.51
N GLU A 755 -8.64 -2.69 1.66
CA GLU A 755 -7.87 -1.44 1.64
C GLU A 755 -6.41 -1.64 1.19
N SER A 756 -5.77 -2.76 1.54
CA SER A 756 -4.46 -3.09 0.96
C SER A 756 -4.52 -3.31 -0.55
N LEU A 757 -5.58 -3.98 -1.05
CA LEU A 757 -5.79 -4.13 -2.49
C LEU A 757 -6.01 -2.76 -3.15
N ALA A 758 -6.86 -1.91 -2.57
CA ALA A 758 -7.15 -0.58 -3.05
C ALA A 758 -5.93 0.36 -3.00
N MET A 759 -5.02 0.15 -2.06
CA MET A 759 -3.73 0.85 -1.94
C MET A 759 -2.76 0.43 -3.04
N VAL A 760 -2.57 -0.88 -3.26
CA VAL A 760 -1.75 -1.41 -4.37
C VAL A 760 -2.29 -0.93 -5.72
N GLN A 761 -3.59 -1.11 -5.97
CA GLN A 761 -4.25 -0.66 -7.20
C GLN A 761 -4.16 0.85 -7.43
N ARG A 762 -4.26 1.67 -6.39
CA ARG A 762 -4.11 3.14 -6.49
C ARG A 762 -2.77 3.51 -7.08
N VAL A 763 -1.69 2.90 -6.59
CA VAL A 763 -0.34 3.25 -7.03
C VAL A 763 0.06 2.53 -8.31
N GLU A 764 -0.33 1.27 -8.53
CA GLU A 764 -0.22 0.61 -9.85
C GLU A 764 -0.86 1.45 -10.95
N ALA A 765 -2.07 1.99 -10.73
CA ALA A 765 -2.73 2.86 -11.68
C ALA A 765 -2.06 4.25 -11.81
N CYS A 766 -1.54 4.80 -10.71
CA CYS A 766 -0.77 6.05 -10.70
C CYS A 766 0.51 5.93 -11.55
N GLY A 767 1.29 4.86 -11.34
CA GLY A 767 2.48 4.56 -12.14
C GLY A 767 2.15 4.21 -13.59
N ALA A 768 1.10 3.42 -13.86
CA ALA A 768 0.67 3.14 -15.23
C ALA A 768 0.30 4.41 -16.01
N ILE A 769 -0.41 5.35 -15.37
CA ILE A 769 -0.73 6.67 -15.95
C ILE A 769 0.53 7.49 -16.22
N LEU A 770 1.44 7.59 -15.23
CA LEU A 770 2.69 8.33 -15.40
C LEU A 770 3.56 7.70 -16.49
N ASN A 771 3.67 6.38 -16.53
CA ASN A 771 4.43 5.67 -17.56
C ASN A 771 3.87 5.94 -18.95
N HIS A 772 2.56 5.86 -19.16
CA HIS A 772 1.94 6.22 -20.45
C HIS A 772 2.21 7.69 -20.82
N GLY A 773 2.07 8.63 -19.88
CA GLY A 773 2.38 10.05 -20.10
C GLY A 773 3.85 10.32 -20.47
N LEU A 774 4.78 9.81 -19.66
CA LEU A 774 6.22 10.00 -19.83
C LEU A 774 6.74 9.32 -21.10
N VAL A 775 6.27 8.12 -21.43
CA VAL A 775 6.65 7.42 -22.67
C VAL A 775 6.13 8.19 -23.89
N ALA A 776 4.86 8.59 -23.92
CA ALA A 776 4.32 9.37 -25.04
C ALA A 776 5.05 10.72 -25.24
N LYS A 777 5.49 11.35 -24.14
CA LYS A 777 6.31 12.56 -24.18
C LYS A 777 7.75 12.30 -24.64
N ALA A 778 8.36 11.19 -24.23
CA ALA A 778 9.67 10.76 -24.72
C ALA A 778 9.65 10.46 -26.23
N GLU A 779 8.66 9.68 -26.70
CA GLU A 779 8.44 9.40 -28.12
C GLU A 779 8.19 10.68 -28.94
N SER A 780 7.42 11.63 -28.39
CA SER A 780 7.22 12.93 -29.01
C SER A 780 8.49 13.79 -29.02
N LEU A 781 9.30 13.76 -27.97
CA LEU A 781 10.59 14.45 -27.91
C LEU A 781 11.57 13.87 -28.93
N ASP A 782 11.63 12.54 -29.07
CA ASP A 782 12.46 11.84 -30.05
C ASP A 782 12.11 12.23 -31.50
N ALA A 783 10.81 12.32 -31.81
CA ALA A 783 10.33 12.74 -33.13
C ALA A 783 10.66 14.22 -33.43
N LEU A 784 10.50 15.10 -32.43
CA LEU A 784 10.88 16.51 -32.54
C LEU A 784 12.40 16.68 -32.68
N LEU A 785 13.18 15.89 -31.96
CA LEU A 785 14.65 15.94 -32.01
C LEU A 785 15.18 15.45 -33.36
N ALA A 786 14.65 14.37 -33.92
CA ALA A 786 14.98 13.89 -35.27
C ALA A 786 14.60 14.91 -36.37
N THR A 787 13.52 15.67 -36.15
CA THR A 787 13.13 16.79 -37.03
C THR A 787 14.11 17.96 -36.90
N CYS A 788 14.57 18.29 -35.70
CA CYS A 788 15.56 19.34 -35.45
C CYS A 788 16.97 18.98 -35.95
N GLN A 789 17.33 17.69 -35.97
CA GLN A 789 18.57 17.21 -36.61
C GLN A 789 18.61 17.48 -38.12
N THR A 790 17.45 17.53 -38.77
CA THR A 790 17.32 17.65 -40.24
C THR A 790 16.83 19.01 -40.72
N THR A 791 16.20 19.81 -39.86
CA THR A 791 15.64 21.14 -40.18
C THR A 791 15.80 22.12 -39.02
N ASN A 792 15.81 23.43 -39.30
CA ASN A 792 15.97 24.48 -38.29
C ASN A 792 14.64 24.86 -37.57
N GLN A 793 13.63 23.99 -37.61
CA GLN A 793 12.25 24.31 -37.20
C GLN A 793 11.99 24.10 -35.71
#